data_AF-A0AAV9V6F7-F1
#
_entry.id   AF-A0AAV9V6F7-F1
#
_cell.length_a   1.000
_cell.length_b   1.000
_cell.length_c   1.000
_cell.angle_alpha   90.00
_cell.angle_beta   90.00
_cell.angle_gamma   90.00
#
_symmetry.space_group_name_H-M   'P 1'
#
loop_
_entity.id
_entity.type
_entity.pdbx_description
1 polymer ?
#
loop_
_entity_poly.entity_id
_entity_poly.type
_entity_poly.pdbx_seq_one_letter_code
_entity_poly.pdbx_strand_id
1 'polypeptide(L)'
;MAGGRHSRNPSNSREYSRRSAHIRLDSRSRSGRGSDRDPSVDPPRIPVLITDDDDDEDIRTPPHARRLSQSRARRLSREQRERERERNSSANANPTQTQTRRNSSHRRRSSATRRESVAIPAAAALPAADESHRASRSSKLLEKDRDRRSSRLPTDSAIIPLSEESLAAFNKEEEYRRSRALKREERREKKTMGELKRRKRRSCCILCAVAFVILMIIILVPVGVLVIGKNNSSPANAGGNEASGANSGGGGTGNGIGKAPTANPNTIPTAAKGTYLDPFTWYDTRDFNTTYTSAAVGGLSIMGLNSSWDDSAQVNPNVPPLNKPFPYGKTPMRGVNLGGWLVLEPFITPSFFNKYDKSLGVVDEYTLTKYLGAKQTAQVMEKHYATFITEQTFQEIAAAGLDHVRIPYPYWIVDPVSTDPYLPRVGWRYLLRGIEWARKYGLRVKLDLHSIQGGQNGWNHSGRQGVLNWLNGTDGAANAQRSLDMHGQLSTFFAQPRYKNIITMYGLVNEPRMTALVLNDVLNWTANAYELVRGNGLDAKIVFGDGFLGLENWKGRLSGYDGLVLDVHQYVIFNIGQIAQTHTGKLQFACSGWGTQMAQSNDPTTGFGPTMVGEFGQADTDCVPYLNNVGTGSRWEGNLIFPDPSASVTTPSCHGGVNCSCDVPNGDPAKWSALYKDFLLKFAEAQMESFELAWGWMYWTWDTEDAVQWSYKKGVAAGTLPQIAYERNFTCSDPIPDYGILGMPETF
;
A
#
# COMPACT_ATOMS: atom_id res chain seq x y z
N MET A 1 33.97 -8.08 68.86
CA MET A 1 34.79 -7.01 68.27
C MET A 1 33.87 -6.32 67.26
N ALA A 2 33.35 -5.10 67.46
CA ALA A 2 34.01 -3.81 67.67
C ALA A 2 34.69 -3.27 66.39
N GLY A 3 34.26 -2.17 65.76
CA GLY A 3 32.99 -1.42 65.91
C GLY A 3 33.04 0.05 65.45
N GLY A 4 31.86 0.69 65.25
CA GLY A 4 31.69 2.15 65.16
C GLY A 4 31.98 2.82 63.80
N ARG A 5 31.62 4.09 63.51
CA ARG A 5 30.81 5.16 64.16
C ARG A 5 30.56 6.27 63.09
N HIS A 6 29.55 7.17 63.10
CA HIS A 6 28.28 7.33 63.83
C HIS A 6 27.38 8.40 63.13
N SER A 7 26.07 8.13 62.94
CA SER A 7 24.99 9.14 62.76
C SER A 7 24.96 9.93 61.41
N ARG A 8 23.91 10.66 61.01
CA ARG A 8 22.76 11.26 61.75
C ARG A 8 21.45 11.21 60.92
N ASN A 9 20.32 11.04 61.59
CA ASN A 9 19.00 11.43 61.09
C ASN A 9 18.70 12.88 61.58
N PRO A 10 17.71 13.60 61.05
CA PRO A 10 16.45 13.65 61.80
C PRO A 10 15.16 13.67 60.98
N SER A 11 14.12 13.13 61.59
CA SER A 11 12.72 13.35 61.27
C SER A 11 12.32 14.83 61.32
N ASN A 12 11.26 15.20 60.59
CA ASN A 12 10.24 16.04 61.20
C ASN A 12 8.83 15.66 60.73
N SER A 13 7.91 15.55 61.68
CA SER A 13 6.49 15.28 61.46
C SER A 13 5.69 16.57 61.47
N ARG A 14 4.53 16.59 60.80
CA ARG A 14 3.39 17.41 61.23
C ARG A 14 2.06 16.71 60.93
N GLU A 15 1.03 17.19 61.60
CA GLU A 15 -0.11 16.39 62.07
C GLU A 15 -1.41 17.23 61.94
N TYR A 16 -2.55 16.64 62.32
CA TYR A 16 -3.90 17.21 62.43
C TYR A 16 -4.74 17.35 61.14
N SER A 17 -6.07 17.18 61.17
CA SER A 17 -6.94 16.37 62.07
C SER A 17 -8.42 16.36 61.60
N ARG A 18 -9.21 15.46 62.21
CA ARG A 18 -10.68 15.45 62.41
C ARG A 18 -11.62 14.92 61.31
N ARG A 19 -12.27 13.80 61.70
CA ARG A 19 -13.74 13.56 61.81
C ARG A 19 -14.61 13.72 60.55
N SER A 20 -15.68 12.97 60.33
CA SER A 20 -16.30 11.72 60.84
C SER A 20 -17.79 11.87 60.50
N ALA A 21 -18.37 10.98 59.70
CA ALA A 21 -19.81 10.74 59.69
C ALA A 21 -20.12 9.35 59.10
N HIS A 22 -20.55 8.41 59.94
CA HIS A 22 -21.28 7.24 59.49
C HIS A 22 -22.78 7.56 59.50
N ILE A 23 -23.50 7.20 58.44
CA ILE A 23 -24.90 6.78 58.57
C ILE A 23 -25.05 5.45 57.84
N ARG A 24 -25.34 4.40 58.61
CA ARG A 24 -26.07 3.21 58.12
C ARG A 24 -27.52 3.38 58.55
N LEU A 25 -28.46 3.05 57.68
CA LEU A 25 -29.77 2.58 58.09
C LEU A 25 -30.01 1.22 57.42
N ASP A 26 -30.57 0.30 58.20
CA ASP A 26 -30.84 -1.09 57.86
C ASP A 26 -32.31 -1.38 58.20
N SER A 27 -33.03 -2.05 57.31
CA SER A 27 -34.36 -2.59 57.61
C SER A 27 -34.66 -3.78 56.71
N ARG A 28 -35.32 -4.81 57.29
CA ARG A 28 -35.51 -6.13 56.68
C ARG A 28 -36.99 -6.53 56.62
N SER A 29 -37.42 -7.12 55.51
CA SER A 29 -38.42 -8.21 55.42
C SER A 29 -38.28 -8.86 54.03
N ARG A 30 -38.24 -10.18 53.80
CA ARG A 30 -39.26 -11.25 54.03
C ARG A 30 -40.59 -11.00 53.27
N SER A 31 -41.20 -11.97 52.57
CA SER A 31 -40.80 -13.37 52.22
C SER A 31 -41.85 -14.07 51.33
N GLY A 32 -41.46 -15.08 50.53
CA GLY A 32 -42.36 -15.96 49.73
C GLY A 32 -41.92 -15.99 48.25
N ARG A 33 -41.60 -17.10 47.56
CA ARG A 33 -41.66 -18.58 47.76
C ARG A 33 -42.94 -19.28 47.23
N GLY A 34 -42.75 -20.07 46.17
CA GLY A 34 -43.71 -20.92 45.43
C GLY A 34 -43.43 -20.77 43.92
N SER A 35 -42.99 -21.77 43.13
CA SER A 35 -43.58 -23.09 42.77
C SER A 35 -44.87 -22.95 41.94
N ASP A 36 -45.08 -23.65 40.83
CA ASP A 36 -44.50 -24.94 40.43
C ASP A 36 -44.65 -25.25 38.91
N ARG A 37 -43.92 -26.27 38.41
CA ARG A 37 -44.21 -27.15 37.24
C ARG A 37 -44.09 -26.69 35.76
N ASP A 38 -43.06 -27.24 35.13
CA ASP A 38 -42.97 -27.87 33.77
C ASP A 38 -43.77 -29.23 33.75
N PRO A 39 -43.88 -30.11 32.71
CA PRO A 39 -43.07 -30.25 31.48
C PRO A 39 -43.77 -30.79 30.18
N SER A 40 -42.95 -31.34 29.27
CA SER A 40 -43.20 -32.13 28.02
C SER A 40 -43.34 -31.32 26.70
N VAL A 41 -42.60 -31.55 25.59
CA VAL A 41 -41.80 -32.67 25.00
C VAL A 41 -42.59 -33.70 24.18
N ASP A 42 -42.54 -33.61 22.84
CA ASP A 42 -41.82 -34.58 21.97
C ASP A 42 -41.78 -34.15 20.45
N PRO A 43 -40.85 -34.68 19.61
CA PRO A 43 -40.76 -34.45 18.16
C PRO A 43 -41.07 -35.73 17.33
N PRO A 44 -40.49 -35.93 16.10
CA PRO A 44 -40.87 -35.34 14.82
C PRO A 44 -41.50 -36.37 13.85
N ARG A 45 -41.76 -35.99 12.58
CA ARG A 45 -41.99 -36.95 11.48
C ARG A 45 -41.28 -36.55 10.19
N ILE A 46 -40.73 -37.56 9.51
CA ILE A 46 -40.22 -37.53 8.13
C ILE A 46 -41.19 -38.37 7.28
N PRO A 47 -41.40 -38.03 6.01
CA PRO A 47 -41.07 -39.00 4.96
C PRO A 47 -40.31 -38.37 3.78
N VAL A 48 -39.62 -39.23 3.03
CA VAL A 48 -38.96 -38.94 1.74
C VAL A 48 -39.53 -39.93 0.72
N LEU A 49 -39.65 -39.55 -0.57
CA LEU A 49 -39.25 -40.34 -1.77
C LEU A 49 -40.03 -39.96 -3.07
N ILE A 50 -39.28 -39.35 -4.01
CA ILE A 50 -39.30 -39.44 -5.51
C ILE A 50 -40.60 -39.19 -6.32
N THR A 51 -40.38 -38.78 -7.59
CA THR A 51 -41.23 -38.82 -8.80
C THR A 51 -42.27 -37.70 -9.00
N ASP A 52 -42.49 -37.14 -10.20
CA ASP A 52 -41.68 -37.10 -11.45
C ASP A 52 -42.22 -35.95 -12.37
N ASP A 53 -41.61 -35.79 -13.55
CA ASP A 53 -42.10 -35.12 -14.79
C ASP A 53 -42.21 -33.58 -14.91
N ASP A 54 -41.52 -33.11 -15.96
CA ASP A 54 -41.79 -32.03 -16.95
C ASP A 54 -42.89 -30.97 -16.75
N ASP A 55 -42.54 -29.71 -17.07
CA ASP A 55 -43.18 -28.98 -18.18
C ASP A 55 -42.33 -27.77 -18.65
N ASP A 56 -42.31 -27.48 -19.96
CA ASP A 56 -41.47 -26.47 -20.61
C ASP A 56 -42.36 -25.53 -21.46
N GLU A 57 -42.54 -24.24 -21.11
CA GLU A 57 -43.14 -23.28 -22.07
C GLU A 57 -42.64 -21.81 -22.02
N ASP A 58 -42.62 -21.22 -23.22
CA ASP A 58 -42.08 -19.94 -23.68
C ASP A 58 -42.59 -18.68 -22.97
N ILE A 59 -41.67 -17.79 -22.56
CA ILE A 59 -41.95 -16.36 -22.37
C ILE A 59 -41.11 -15.50 -23.33
N ARG A 60 -41.82 -14.88 -24.28
CA ARG A 60 -41.31 -14.17 -25.45
C ARG A 60 -40.43 -12.96 -25.11
N THR A 61 -39.27 -12.86 -25.74
CA THR A 61 -38.39 -11.68 -25.65
C THR A 61 -38.68 -10.61 -26.74
N PRO A 62 -38.62 -9.30 -26.41
CA PRO A 62 -39.01 -8.24 -27.34
C PRO A 62 -37.95 -7.92 -28.43
N PRO A 63 -38.32 -7.27 -29.54
CA PRO A 63 -37.56 -7.31 -30.80
C PRO A 63 -36.14 -6.71 -30.80
N HIS A 64 -35.77 -5.93 -29.77
CA HIS A 64 -34.50 -5.19 -29.78
C HIS A 64 -33.26 -6.08 -29.53
N ALA A 65 -33.42 -7.22 -28.84
CA ALA A 65 -32.31 -8.14 -28.57
C ALA A 65 -31.75 -8.80 -29.85
N ARG A 66 -32.62 -9.06 -30.84
CA ARG A 66 -32.28 -9.84 -32.05
C ARG A 66 -31.29 -9.14 -32.99
N ARG A 67 -31.13 -7.82 -32.91
CA ARG A 67 -30.11 -7.07 -33.69
C ARG A 67 -28.70 -7.15 -33.08
N LEU A 68 -28.57 -7.33 -31.77
CA LEU A 68 -27.27 -7.42 -31.08
C LEU A 68 -26.67 -8.83 -31.12
N SER A 69 -27.51 -9.88 -31.07
CA SER A 69 -27.03 -11.25 -31.25
C SER A 69 -26.52 -11.50 -32.67
N GLN A 70 -27.23 -11.01 -33.70
CA GLN A 70 -26.83 -11.20 -35.10
C GLN A 70 -25.54 -10.44 -35.49
N SER A 71 -25.26 -9.27 -34.91
CA SER A 71 -24.00 -8.57 -35.15
C SER A 71 -22.82 -9.28 -34.48
N ARG A 72 -23.00 -9.77 -33.24
CA ARG A 72 -21.99 -10.55 -32.50
C ARG A 72 -21.68 -11.89 -33.19
N ALA A 73 -22.69 -12.63 -33.64
CA ALA A 73 -22.52 -13.88 -34.38
C ALA A 73 -21.79 -13.68 -35.72
N ARG A 74 -22.15 -12.64 -36.49
CA ARG A 74 -21.44 -12.31 -37.74
C ARG A 74 -19.98 -11.96 -37.50
N ARG A 75 -19.66 -11.24 -36.43
CA ARG A 75 -18.28 -10.89 -36.05
C ARG A 75 -17.45 -12.14 -35.69
N LEU A 76 -17.98 -13.01 -34.82
CA LEU A 76 -17.34 -14.28 -34.46
C LEU A 76 -17.09 -15.18 -35.68
N SER A 77 -18.07 -15.28 -36.60
CA SER A 77 -17.92 -16.07 -37.84
C SER A 77 -16.82 -15.54 -38.79
N ARG A 78 -16.47 -14.25 -38.67
CA ARG A 78 -15.40 -13.63 -39.45
C ARG A 78 -14.03 -13.88 -38.80
N GLU A 79 -13.95 -13.68 -37.49
CA GLU A 79 -12.75 -13.95 -36.68
C GLU A 79 -12.36 -15.46 -36.74
N GLN A 80 -13.33 -16.38 -36.83
CA GLN A 80 -13.05 -17.81 -37.09
C GLN A 80 -12.50 -18.05 -38.50
N ARG A 81 -13.08 -17.45 -39.55
CA ARG A 81 -12.60 -17.60 -40.94
C ARG A 81 -11.22 -16.97 -41.19
N GLU A 82 -10.86 -15.95 -40.43
CA GLU A 82 -9.53 -15.35 -40.44
C GLU A 82 -8.52 -16.29 -39.75
N ARG A 83 -8.86 -16.88 -38.59
CA ARG A 83 -8.04 -17.92 -37.91
C ARG A 83 -7.86 -19.22 -38.71
N GLU A 84 -8.86 -19.66 -39.47
CA GLU A 84 -8.72 -20.82 -40.38
C GLU A 84 -7.76 -20.53 -41.55
N ARG A 85 -7.74 -19.29 -42.05
CA ARG A 85 -6.79 -18.87 -43.10
C ARG A 85 -5.36 -18.82 -42.57
N GLU A 86 -5.17 -18.31 -41.36
CA GLU A 86 -3.86 -18.29 -40.69
C GLU A 86 -3.35 -19.72 -40.44
N ARG A 87 -4.18 -20.63 -39.90
CA ARG A 87 -3.83 -22.06 -39.79
C ARG A 87 -3.44 -22.70 -41.11
N ASN A 88 -4.21 -22.48 -42.18
CA ASN A 88 -3.91 -23.08 -43.48
C ASN A 88 -2.69 -22.46 -44.18
N SER A 89 -2.28 -21.23 -43.82
CA SER A 89 -1.01 -20.64 -44.27
C SER A 89 0.21 -21.21 -43.55
N SER A 90 0.04 -21.72 -42.32
CA SER A 90 1.13 -22.26 -41.48
C SER A 90 1.37 -23.77 -41.64
N ALA A 91 0.51 -24.48 -42.37
CA ALA A 91 0.49 -25.95 -42.41
C ALA A 91 1.30 -26.59 -43.56
N ASN A 92 2.07 -25.82 -44.35
CA ASN A 92 2.71 -26.36 -45.56
C ASN A 92 4.13 -25.81 -45.78
N ALA A 93 5.07 -26.26 -44.95
CA ALA A 93 6.51 -26.06 -45.13
C ALA A 93 7.27 -27.31 -44.68
N ASN A 94 7.83 -28.08 -45.62
CA ASN A 94 8.68 -29.24 -45.35
C ASN A 94 9.97 -29.12 -46.19
N PRO A 95 11.19 -29.32 -45.65
CA PRO A 95 12.41 -28.80 -46.26
C PRO A 95 13.19 -29.82 -47.10
N THR A 96 13.64 -29.46 -48.32
CA THR A 96 14.80 -30.11 -48.96
C THR A 96 15.40 -29.32 -50.15
N GLN A 97 16.74 -29.34 -50.21
CA GLN A 97 17.62 -29.35 -51.39
C GLN A 97 17.64 -28.22 -52.47
N THR A 98 18.75 -27.46 -52.41
CA THR A 98 19.79 -27.27 -53.47
C THR A 98 19.54 -26.45 -54.77
N GLN A 99 20.47 -25.51 -55.00
CA GLN A 99 21.13 -25.13 -56.27
C GLN A 99 20.49 -24.18 -57.34
N THR A 100 21.27 -23.13 -57.63
CA THR A 100 21.55 -22.47 -58.94
C THR A 100 20.57 -21.54 -59.67
N ARG A 101 21.10 -20.33 -59.93
CA ARG A 101 21.11 -19.54 -61.20
C ARG A 101 19.84 -18.84 -61.73
N ARG A 102 20.05 -17.51 -61.92
CA ARG A 102 19.64 -16.65 -63.06
C ARG A 102 18.17 -16.20 -63.19
N ASN A 103 18.03 -14.87 -63.39
CA ASN A 103 17.26 -14.15 -64.43
C ASN A 103 15.76 -14.47 -64.66
N SER A 104 14.87 -13.51 -64.92
CA SER A 104 14.95 -12.04 -64.96
C SER A 104 13.60 -11.40 -65.31
N SER A 105 13.35 -10.15 -64.88
CA SER A 105 12.27 -9.24 -65.35
C SER A 105 10.82 -9.66 -64.98
N HIS A 106 9.79 -8.81 -64.90
CA HIS A 106 9.60 -7.37 -65.19
C HIS A 106 8.42 -6.82 -64.30
N ARG A 107 7.75 -5.64 -64.39
CA ARG A 107 7.68 -4.50 -65.34
C ARG A 107 7.20 -3.18 -64.68
N ARG A 108 8.14 -2.29 -64.29
CA ARG A 108 8.08 -0.80 -64.32
C ARG A 108 6.89 0.02 -63.73
N ARG A 109 7.23 1.01 -62.89
CA ARG A 109 7.20 2.48 -63.14
C ARG A 109 8.16 3.13 -62.11
N SER A 110 9.27 3.83 -62.41
CA SER A 110 9.52 5.09 -63.17
C SER A 110 8.70 6.27 -62.63
N SER A 111 9.24 7.44 -62.25
CA SER A 111 10.52 8.16 -62.54
C SER A 111 11.61 8.07 -61.44
N ALA A 112 12.93 8.09 -61.67
CA ALA A 112 13.82 8.96 -62.50
C ALA A 112 14.17 10.31 -61.81
N THR A 113 15.44 10.79 -61.72
CA THR A 113 16.72 10.28 -62.26
C THR A 113 17.99 10.93 -61.64
N ARG A 114 19.08 10.14 -61.48
CA ARG A 114 20.53 10.51 -61.64
C ARG A 114 21.18 11.49 -60.60
N ARG A 115 22.50 11.42 -60.29
CA ARG A 115 23.61 10.52 -60.75
C ARG A 115 24.83 10.44 -59.79
N GLU A 116 25.50 9.26 -59.80
CA GLU A 116 26.97 8.97 -59.75
C GLU A 116 27.88 9.64 -58.67
N SER A 117 28.51 8.91 -57.72
CA SER A 117 29.73 8.01 -57.79
C SER A 117 31.07 8.78 -57.62
N VAL A 118 32.22 8.27 -57.15
CA VAL A 118 32.85 6.92 -57.00
C VAL A 118 33.62 6.82 -55.64
N ALA A 119 34.28 5.70 -55.32
CA ALA A 119 34.99 5.42 -54.05
C ALA A 119 36.53 5.58 -54.08
N ILE A 120 37.11 5.78 -52.87
CA ILE A 120 38.42 5.35 -52.28
C ILE A 120 39.60 5.03 -53.25
N PRO A 121 40.77 5.67 -53.05
CA PRO A 121 41.94 4.93 -52.53
C PRO A 121 42.70 5.67 -51.40
N ALA A 122 43.70 5.02 -50.79
CA ALA A 122 44.55 5.58 -49.72
C ALA A 122 46.03 5.21 -49.91
N ALA A 123 46.96 6.13 -49.61
CA ALA A 123 48.37 5.83 -49.27
C ALA A 123 49.14 7.03 -48.68
N ALA A 124 50.16 6.69 -47.88
CA ALA A 124 51.18 7.48 -47.18
C ALA A 124 51.73 8.81 -47.77
N ALA A 125 52.01 9.79 -46.88
CA ALA A 125 53.37 10.33 -46.62
C ALA A 125 53.39 11.39 -45.48
N LEU A 126 54.54 11.56 -44.83
CA LEU A 126 54.91 12.59 -43.83
C LEU A 126 56.06 13.46 -44.43
N PRO A 127 56.50 14.64 -43.88
CA PRO A 127 56.52 14.98 -42.44
C PRO A 127 56.34 16.47 -42.03
N ALA A 128 56.49 16.69 -40.70
CA ALA A 128 57.06 17.86 -40.01
C ALA A 128 56.30 19.20 -39.90
N ALA A 129 55.68 19.41 -38.72
CA ALA A 129 55.87 20.59 -37.86
C ALA A 129 55.56 20.19 -36.40
N ASP A 130 56.12 20.87 -35.39
CA ASP A 130 56.02 20.51 -33.96
C ASP A 130 55.17 21.52 -33.15
N GLU A 131 54.36 21.02 -32.22
CA GLU A 131 54.08 21.72 -30.95
C GLU A 131 53.57 20.75 -29.85
N SER A 132 54.49 19.97 -29.25
CA SER A 132 54.16 18.81 -28.40
C SER A 132 54.26 19.01 -26.86
N HIS A 133 53.40 19.85 -26.25
CA HIS A 133 53.48 20.11 -24.79
C HIS A 133 52.17 20.15 -23.96
N ARG A 134 51.24 19.17 -24.10
CA ARG A 134 50.28 18.88 -22.99
C ARG A 134 49.68 17.47 -22.82
N ALA A 135 49.82 16.54 -23.78
CA ALA A 135 49.04 15.29 -23.77
C ALA A 135 49.68 14.08 -23.05
N SER A 136 50.99 14.07 -22.80
CA SER A 136 51.75 12.85 -22.42
C SER A 136 51.60 12.39 -20.95
N ARG A 137 50.85 13.11 -20.11
CA ARG A 137 50.75 12.83 -18.66
C ARG A 137 49.47 12.10 -18.21
N SER A 138 48.52 11.86 -19.11
CA SER A 138 47.21 11.27 -18.75
C SER A 138 47.07 9.78 -19.07
N SER A 139 47.81 9.23 -20.02
CA SER A 139 47.72 7.82 -20.41
C SER A 139 48.44 6.89 -19.41
N LYS A 140 49.67 7.22 -19.03
CA LYS A 140 50.51 6.42 -18.11
C LYS A 140 50.01 6.33 -16.65
N LEU A 141 48.87 6.92 -16.34
CA LEU A 141 48.17 6.77 -15.05
C LEU A 141 47.00 5.76 -15.15
N LEU A 142 46.26 5.75 -16.27
CA LEU A 142 45.05 4.92 -16.41
C LEU A 142 45.35 3.42 -16.65
N GLU A 143 46.51 3.11 -17.21
CA GLU A 143 46.95 1.72 -17.46
C GLU A 143 47.44 1.06 -16.16
N LYS A 144 48.12 1.81 -15.29
CA LYS A 144 48.75 1.30 -14.06
C LYS A 144 47.75 0.98 -12.92
N ASP A 145 46.56 1.58 -12.96
CA ASP A 145 45.47 1.25 -12.03
C ASP A 145 44.61 0.05 -12.50
N ARG A 146 44.76 -0.37 -13.77
CA ARG A 146 44.02 -1.53 -14.31
C ARG A 146 44.64 -2.85 -13.85
N ASP A 147 45.96 -2.98 -13.96
CA ASP A 147 46.68 -4.21 -13.57
C ASP A 147 46.68 -4.46 -12.04
N ARG A 148 46.48 -3.41 -11.23
CA ARG A 148 46.35 -3.53 -9.76
C ARG A 148 45.00 -4.06 -9.29
N ARG A 149 44.00 -4.20 -10.16
CA ARG A 149 42.66 -4.72 -9.81
C ARG A 149 42.42 -6.19 -10.18
N SER A 150 43.36 -6.86 -10.86
CA SER A 150 43.17 -8.24 -11.35
C SER A 150 43.72 -9.34 -10.43
N SER A 151 44.24 -9.01 -9.24
CA SER A 151 44.94 -9.98 -8.38
C SER A 151 44.63 -9.80 -6.89
N ARG A 152 43.42 -10.21 -6.46
CA ARG A 152 43.04 -10.72 -5.11
C ARG A 152 41.52 -10.86 -5.00
N LEU A 153 41.01 -12.03 -5.39
CA LEU A 153 39.73 -12.56 -4.91
C LEU A 153 39.98 -14.04 -4.56
N PRO A 154 40.05 -14.41 -3.27
CA PRO A 154 39.96 -15.80 -2.85
C PRO A 154 38.53 -16.28 -3.09
N THR A 155 38.38 -17.46 -3.68
CA THR A 155 37.19 -18.29 -3.50
C THR A 155 37.17 -18.83 -2.07
N ASP A 156 35.98 -18.99 -1.50
CA ASP A 156 35.67 -19.54 -0.17
C ASP A 156 36.33 -18.86 1.05
N SER A 157 35.51 -18.20 1.89
CA SER A 157 35.55 -18.32 3.36
C SER A 157 34.47 -17.46 4.04
N ALA A 158 34.25 -17.76 5.34
CA ALA A 158 33.17 -17.26 6.19
C ALA A 158 33.07 -15.72 6.34
N ILE A 159 31.91 -15.27 6.81
CA ILE A 159 31.68 -13.91 7.30
C ILE A 159 32.57 -13.66 8.53
N ILE A 160 33.53 -12.75 8.41
CA ILE A 160 34.38 -12.26 9.51
C ILE A 160 33.95 -10.83 9.87
N PRO A 161 33.82 -10.46 11.15
CA PRO A 161 33.53 -9.09 11.56
C PRO A 161 34.59 -8.10 11.06
N LEU A 162 34.16 -6.97 10.50
CA LEU A 162 35.06 -5.89 10.12
C LEU A 162 35.67 -5.23 11.36
N SER A 163 36.98 -4.94 11.31
CA SER A 163 37.68 -4.24 12.40
C SER A 163 37.24 -2.78 12.53
N GLU A 164 37.42 -2.18 13.71
CA GLU A 164 37.06 -0.78 13.97
C GLU A 164 37.75 0.20 13.01
N GLU A 165 39.01 -0.05 12.62
CA GLU A 165 39.71 0.74 11.59
C GLU A 165 39.03 0.64 10.22
N SER A 166 38.51 -0.54 9.85
CA SER A 166 37.79 -0.75 8.59
C SER A 166 36.47 0.02 8.58
N LEU A 167 35.75 0.00 9.71
CA LEU A 167 34.50 0.74 9.90
C LEU A 167 34.74 2.26 9.91
N ALA A 168 35.80 2.72 10.58
CA ALA A 168 36.21 4.12 10.59
C ALA A 168 36.62 4.62 9.19
N ALA A 169 37.29 3.79 8.38
CA ALA A 169 37.62 4.10 7.00
C ALA A 169 36.36 4.23 6.12
N PHE A 170 35.40 3.30 6.27
CA PHE A 170 34.12 3.34 5.55
C PHE A 170 33.33 4.62 5.89
N ASN A 171 33.11 4.88 7.18
CA ASN A 171 32.37 6.04 7.67
C ASN A 171 32.98 7.37 7.17
N LYS A 172 34.33 7.44 7.10
CA LYS A 172 35.06 8.62 6.63
C LYS A 172 34.95 8.83 5.12
N GLU A 173 34.87 7.77 4.33
CA GLU A 173 34.58 7.92 2.90
C GLU A 173 33.10 8.27 2.66
N GLU A 174 32.17 7.74 3.46
CA GLU A 174 30.76 8.12 3.40
C GLU A 174 30.53 9.59 3.78
N GLU A 175 31.16 10.08 4.86
CA GLU A 175 31.14 11.50 5.22
C GLU A 175 31.67 12.38 4.07
N TYR A 176 32.76 11.97 3.42
CA TYR A 176 33.31 12.66 2.25
C TYR A 176 32.36 12.64 1.05
N ARG A 177 31.65 11.53 0.80
CA ARG A 177 30.60 11.42 -0.22
C ARG A 177 29.43 12.36 0.10
N ARG A 178 28.95 12.38 1.35
CA ARG A 178 27.88 13.27 1.86
C ARG A 178 28.26 14.75 1.75
N SER A 179 29.50 15.12 2.10
CA SER A 179 30.03 16.48 1.92
C SER A 179 30.04 16.93 0.45
N ARG A 180 30.32 16.01 -0.49
CA ARG A 180 30.23 16.30 -1.94
C ARG A 180 28.80 16.33 -2.48
N ALA A 181 27.84 15.64 -1.87
CA ALA A 181 26.42 15.75 -2.21
C ALA A 181 25.87 17.14 -1.84
N LEU A 182 26.03 17.56 -0.58
CA LEU A 182 25.58 18.87 -0.09
C LEU A 182 26.18 20.04 -0.92
N LYS A 183 27.49 19.97 -1.23
CA LYS A 183 28.17 20.97 -2.09
C LYS A 183 27.75 20.93 -3.58
N ARG A 184 26.97 19.94 -4.02
CA ARG A 184 26.30 19.91 -5.34
C ARG A 184 24.90 20.50 -5.26
N GLU A 185 24.17 20.27 -4.16
CA GLU A 185 22.83 20.81 -3.93
C GLU A 185 22.86 22.33 -3.71
N GLU A 186 23.76 22.82 -2.86
CA GLU A 186 23.96 24.26 -2.64
C GLU A 186 24.28 25.02 -3.96
N ARG A 187 24.94 24.35 -4.92
CA ARG A 187 25.20 24.87 -6.28
C ARG A 187 23.96 24.82 -7.18
N ARG A 188 23.11 23.80 -7.05
CA ARG A 188 21.81 23.72 -7.74
C ARG A 188 20.88 24.83 -7.25
N GLU A 189 20.72 24.99 -5.94
CA GLU A 189 19.87 26.04 -5.33
C GLU A 189 20.29 27.45 -5.77
N LYS A 190 21.59 27.77 -5.69
CA LYS A 190 22.12 29.08 -6.13
C LYS A 190 21.83 29.35 -7.61
N LYS A 191 21.84 28.31 -8.46
CA LYS A 191 21.44 28.42 -9.88
C LYS A 191 19.93 28.65 -10.02
N THR A 192 19.10 27.82 -9.38
CA THR A 192 17.63 27.94 -9.41
C THR A 192 17.16 29.30 -8.89
N MET A 193 17.75 29.83 -7.82
CA MET A 193 17.45 31.16 -7.29
C MET A 193 17.89 32.29 -8.22
N GLY A 194 18.99 32.13 -8.97
CA GLY A 194 19.39 33.05 -10.04
C GLY A 194 18.36 33.09 -11.17
N GLU A 195 17.90 31.91 -11.61
CA GLU A 195 16.87 31.78 -12.66
C GLU A 195 15.51 32.32 -12.20
N LEU A 196 15.11 32.08 -10.94
CA LEU A 196 13.89 32.62 -10.34
C LEU A 196 13.93 34.16 -10.25
N LYS A 197 15.05 34.75 -9.83
CA LYS A 197 15.26 36.22 -9.86
C LYS A 197 15.18 36.77 -11.30
N ARG A 198 15.77 36.08 -12.28
CA ARG A 198 15.69 36.46 -13.70
C ARG A 198 14.27 36.38 -14.25
N ARG A 199 13.48 35.37 -13.83
CA ARG A 199 12.06 35.20 -14.19
C ARG A 199 11.19 36.30 -13.58
N LYS A 200 11.32 36.58 -12.28
CA LYS A 200 10.62 37.70 -11.61
C LYS A 200 10.94 39.06 -12.25
N ARG A 201 12.21 39.34 -12.60
CA ARG A 201 12.59 40.59 -13.30
C ARG A 201 11.92 40.71 -14.67
N ARG A 202 11.86 39.63 -15.45
CA ARG A 202 11.13 39.60 -16.74
C ARG A 202 9.63 39.83 -16.57
N SER A 203 8.99 39.16 -15.61
CA SER A 203 7.55 39.36 -15.31
C SER A 203 7.23 40.81 -14.91
N CYS A 204 8.11 41.44 -14.11
CA CYS A 204 7.96 42.86 -13.75
C CYS A 204 8.04 43.78 -14.98
N CYS A 205 9.02 43.59 -15.86
CA CYS A 205 9.11 44.37 -17.11
C CYS A 205 7.87 44.20 -18.02
N ILE A 206 7.30 43.00 -18.09
CA ILE A 206 6.06 42.73 -18.85
C ILE A 206 4.86 43.48 -18.21
N LEU A 207 4.72 43.44 -16.88
CA LEU A 207 3.67 44.16 -16.17
C LEU A 207 3.77 45.68 -16.38
N CYS A 208 4.98 46.26 -16.32
CA CYS A 208 5.19 47.67 -16.63
C CYS A 208 4.83 48.02 -18.09
N ALA A 209 5.15 47.15 -19.05
CA ALA A 209 4.77 47.35 -20.45
C ALA A 209 3.25 47.30 -20.67
N VAL A 210 2.56 46.34 -20.02
CA VAL A 210 1.09 46.24 -20.06
C VAL A 210 0.44 47.48 -19.42
N ALA A 211 0.93 47.94 -18.27
CA ALA A 211 0.44 49.16 -17.63
C ALA A 211 0.63 50.40 -18.51
N PHE A 212 1.76 50.51 -19.23
CA PHE A 212 2.01 51.60 -20.17
C PHE A 212 1.07 51.57 -21.39
N VAL A 213 0.76 50.38 -21.92
CA VAL A 213 -0.23 50.23 -23.01
C VAL A 213 -1.64 50.60 -22.54
N ILE A 214 -2.05 50.19 -21.33
CA ILE A 214 -3.34 50.57 -20.73
C ILE A 214 -3.41 52.10 -20.54
N LEU A 215 -2.33 52.74 -20.06
CA LEU A 215 -2.26 54.19 -19.91
C LEU A 215 -2.41 54.91 -21.26
N MET A 216 -1.78 54.41 -22.32
CA MET A 216 -1.93 54.94 -23.68
C MET A 216 -3.37 54.80 -24.20
N ILE A 217 -4.04 53.66 -23.96
CA ILE A 217 -5.45 53.47 -24.33
C ILE A 217 -6.37 54.46 -23.60
N ILE A 218 -6.12 54.74 -22.32
CA ILE A 218 -6.89 55.71 -21.53
C ILE A 218 -6.68 57.15 -22.03
N ILE A 219 -5.45 57.49 -22.45
CA ILE A 219 -5.12 58.84 -22.98
C ILE A 219 -5.71 59.08 -24.38
N LEU A 220 -5.86 58.02 -25.19
CA LEU A 220 -6.28 58.12 -26.59
C LEU A 220 -7.80 58.10 -26.85
N VAL A 221 -8.64 58.07 -25.80
CA VAL A 221 -10.12 58.01 -25.97
C VAL A 221 -10.86 59.13 -25.21
N PRO A 222 -11.22 60.22 -25.91
CA PRO A 222 -12.30 61.10 -25.48
C PRO A 222 -13.43 61.27 -26.54
N VAL A 223 -14.60 61.68 -26.03
CA VAL A 223 -15.81 62.19 -26.74
C VAL A 223 -16.84 61.16 -27.24
N GLY A 224 -18.04 61.23 -26.64
CA GLY A 224 -19.33 60.76 -27.17
C GLY A 224 -20.00 59.62 -26.36
N VAL A 225 -21.29 59.66 -25.98
CA VAL A 225 -22.31 60.72 -26.06
C VAL A 225 -23.24 60.63 -24.82
N LEU A 226 -23.88 61.77 -24.50
CA LEU A 226 -25.03 62.03 -23.61
C LEU A 226 -26.22 61.02 -23.78
N VAL A 227 -27.29 60.93 -22.96
CA VAL A 227 -27.80 61.76 -21.85
C VAL A 227 -28.78 61.01 -20.91
N ILE A 228 -28.86 61.47 -19.65
CA ILE A 228 -29.94 61.41 -18.61
C ILE A 228 -31.11 60.37 -18.72
N GLY A 229 -31.36 59.66 -17.61
CA GLY A 229 -32.63 58.96 -17.31
C GLY A 229 -32.89 58.75 -15.81
N LYS A 230 -33.53 59.71 -15.14
CA LYS A 230 -34.09 59.60 -13.75
C LYS A 230 -35.48 58.90 -13.80
N ASN A 231 -36.08 58.37 -12.73
CA ASN A 231 -35.91 58.60 -11.28
C ASN A 231 -36.43 57.41 -10.43
N ASN A 232 -36.14 57.45 -9.12
CA ASN A 232 -36.58 56.54 -8.03
C ASN A 232 -38.08 56.16 -8.00
N SER A 233 -38.42 54.97 -7.47
CA SER A 233 -38.98 54.82 -6.10
C SER A 233 -39.46 53.39 -5.75
N SER A 234 -39.55 53.10 -4.44
CA SER A 234 -40.27 51.97 -3.81
C SER A 234 -41.09 52.55 -2.65
N PRO A 235 -42.23 51.95 -2.22
CA PRO A 235 -42.15 50.97 -1.12
C PRO A 235 -43.30 49.92 -0.99
N ALA A 236 -43.15 49.04 0.00
CA ALA A 236 -44.18 48.42 0.86
C ALA A 236 -45.13 47.28 0.37
N ASN A 237 -44.94 46.12 1.04
CA ASN A 237 -45.90 45.09 1.51
C ASN A 237 -47.41 45.19 1.19
N ALA A 238 -48.05 44.06 0.85
CA ALA A 238 -48.84 43.26 1.83
C ALA A 238 -49.49 41.96 1.27
N GLY A 239 -49.51 40.89 2.09
CA GLY A 239 -50.62 39.92 2.21
C GLY A 239 -50.74 38.71 1.25
N GLY A 240 -51.25 37.58 1.80
CA GLY A 240 -52.18 36.70 1.04
C GLY A 240 -51.79 35.23 0.78
N ASN A 241 -51.89 34.38 1.81
CA ASN A 241 -52.14 32.91 1.85
C ASN A 241 -51.98 31.97 0.61
N GLU A 242 -51.33 30.84 0.90
CA GLU A 242 -51.70 29.45 0.56
C GLU A 242 -52.33 29.07 -0.80
N ALA A 243 -51.61 28.20 -1.52
CA ALA A 243 -52.20 27.07 -2.24
C ALA A 243 -51.25 25.86 -2.15
N SER A 244 -51.79 24.64 -2.10
CA SER A 244 -51.03 23.40 -1.95
C SER A 244 -50.52 22.84 -3.28
N GLY A 245 -49.34 22.22 -3.26
CA GLY A 245 -48.67 21.72 -4.47
C GLY A 245 -47.60 20.69 -4.15
N ALA A 246 -48.00 19.51 -3.68
CA ALA A 246 -47.07 18.40 -3.45
C ALA A 246 -46.58 17.82 -4.78
N ASN A 247 -45.26 17.66 -4.95
CA ASN A 247 -44.70 16.91 -6.06
C ASN A 247 -43.51 16.05 -5.59
N SER A 248 -43.80 14.79 -5.28
CA SER A 248 -42.80 13.75 -5.01
C SER A 248 -42.34 13.11 -6.33
N GLY A 249 -41.02 13.04 -6.55
CA GLY A 249 -40.50 12.53 -7.85
C GLY A 249 -38.99 12.42 -7.99
N GLY A 250 -38.24 12.33 -6.88
CA GLY A 250 -36.77 12.25 -6.88
C GLY A 250 -36.24 10.82 -6.75
N GLY A 251 -36.52 9.96 -7.72
CA GLY A 251 -36.09 8.55 -7.68
C GLY A 251 -34.58 8.36 -7.79
N GLY A 252 -33.89 8.16 -6.66
CA GLY A 252 -32.47 7.82 -6.63
C GLY A 252 -32.21 6.43 -7.24
N THR A 253 -31.34 6.34 -8.23
CA THR A 253 -30.98 5.07 -8.90
C THR A 253 -30.08 4.22 -7.99
N GLY A 254 -30.69 3.40 -7.14
CA GLY A 254 -30.00 2.48 -6.23
C GLY A 254 -29.29 1.35 -6.97
N ASN A 255 -28.02 1.57 -7.34
CA ASN A 255 -27.09 0.52 -7.80
C ASN A 255 -26.39 -0.20 -6.63
N GLY A 256 -26.88 -0.04 -5.40
CA GLY A 256 -26.33 -0.66 -4.21
C GLY A 256 -26.68 -2.14 -4.08
N ILE A 257 -25.76 -2.93 -3.53
CA ILE A 257 -25.94 -4.38 -3.30
C ILE A 257 -26.39 -4.67 -1.85
N GLY A 258 -26.68 -3.61 -1.09
CA GLY A 258 -27.15 -3.70 0.29
C GLY A 258 -28.68 -3.71 0.42
N LYS A 259 -29.16 -4.15 1.59
CA LYS A 259 -30.54 -3.89 2.02
C LYS A 259 -30.75 -2.37 2.12
N ALA A 260 -31.95 -1.88 1.81
CA ALA A 260 -32.27 -0.46 1.99
C ALA A 260 -32.12 -0.04 3.48
N PRO A 261 -31.79 1.24 3.78
CA PRO A 261 -31.71 1.73 5.15
C PRO A 261 -33.01 1.49 5.92
N THR A 262 -32.88 1.09 7.18
CA THR A 262 -34.01 0.81 8.08
C THR A 262 -34.55 2.06 8.77
N ALA A 263 -33.79 3.15 8.78
CA ALA A 263 -34.23 4.46 9.24
C ALA A 263 -35.27 5.10 8.28
N ASN A 264 -35.88 6.21 8.70
CA ASN A 264 -36.80 6.99 7.88
C ASN A 264 -36.04 8.15 7.19
N PRO A 265 -36.19 8.39 5.87
CA PRO A 265 -35.57 9.54 5.18
C PRO A 265 -35.92 10.90 5.80
N ASN A 266 -37.05 11.00 6.51
CA ASN A 266 -37.49 12.21 7.18
C ASN A 266 -36.84 12.44 8.55
N THR A 267 -36.17 11.44 9.14
CA THR A 267 -35.39 11.60 10.39
C THR A 267 -33.96 12.06 10.16
N ILE A 268 -33.49 12.15 8.90
CA ILE A 268 -32.17 12.72 8.56
C ILE A 268 -32.28 14.25 8.56
N PRO A 269 -31.50 15.00 9.38
CA PRO A 269 -31.55 16.46 9.38
C PRO A 269 -31.07 17.07 8.06
N THR A 270 -31.62 18.22 7.66
CA THR A 270 -31.31 18.88 6.37
C THR A 270 -29.82 19.12 6.15
N ALA A 271 -29.04 19.43 7.19
CA ALA A 271 -27.60 19.64 7.10
C ALA A 271 -26.78 18.34 6.92
N ALA A 272 -27.39 17.17 7.17
CA ALA A 272 -26.77 15.86 6.94
C ALA A 272 -27.18 15.24 5.60
N LYS A 273 -28.35 15.58 5.05
CA LYS A 273 -28.84 15.03 3.76
C LYS A 273 -27.84 15.28 2.64
N GLY A 274 -27.57 14.25 1.83
CA GLY A 274 -26.59 14.32 0.75
C GLY A 274 -25.11 14.30 1.18
N THR A 275 -24.81 14.21 2.48
CA THR A 275 -23.43 14.12 3.01
C THR A 275 -23.04 12.67 3.29
N TYR A 276 -21.77 12.43 3.64
CA TYR A 276 -21.28 11.10 4.04
C TYR A 276 -22.01 10.50 5.26
N LEU A 277 -22.77 11.30 6.03
CA LEU A 277 -23.60 10.88 7.16
C LEU A 277 -25.03 10.44 6.77
N ASP A 278 -25.45 10.64 5.51
CA ASP A 278 -26.79 10.28 5.02
C ASP A 278 -26.79 8.84 4.48
N PRO A 279 -27.41 7.86 5.17
CA PRO A 279 -27.38 6.46 4.76
C PRO A 279 -28.14 6.19 3.46
N PHE A 280 -28.98 7.13 3.00
CA PHE A 280 -29.66 7.02 1.70
C PHE A 280 -28.75 7.40 0.52
N THR A 281 -27.52 7.87 0.78
CA THR A 281 -26.48 8.10 -0.23
C THR A 281 -25.46 6.95 -0.35
N TRP A 282 -25.43 6.03 0.62
CA TRP A 282 -24.40 5.00 0.71
C TRP A 282 -24.63 3.89 -0.33
N TYR A 283 -23.54 3.32 -0.84
CA TYR A 283 -23.57 2.22 -1.82
C TYR A 283 -24.04 0.90 -1.19
N ASP A 284 -23.77 0.70 0.10
CA ASP A 284 -24.12 -0.52 0.84
C ASP A 284 -24.37 -0.18 2.31
N THR A 285 -25.55 -0.52 2.83
CA THR A 285 -25.89 -0.35 4.26
C THR A 285 -26.01 -1.67 5.02
N ARG A 286 -25.48 -2.79 4.50
CA ARG A 286 -25.39 -4.04 5.26
C ARG A 286 -24.48 -3.87 6.49
N ASP A 287 -24.90 -4.50 7.58
CA ASP A 287 -24.27 -4.54 8.90
C ASP A 287 -24.18 -3.18 9.64
N PHE A 288 -24.58 -2.09 8.98
CA PHE A 288 -24.56 -0.74 9.54
C PHE A 288 -25.86 -0.38 10.27
N ASN A 289 -25.71 0.27 11.43
CA ASN A 289 -26.79 1.00 12.07
C ASN A 289 -27.11 2.28 11.28
N THR A 290 -28.19 2.26 10.50
CA THR A 290 -28.61 3.42 9.68
C THR A 290 -29.38 4.50 10.46
N THR A 291 -29.55 4.36 11.77
CA THR A 291 -30.15 5.40 12.62
C THR A 291 -29.24 6.62 12.67
N TYR A 292 -29.73 7.78 12.23
CA TYR A 292 -28.92 8.99 12.20
C TYR A 292 -28.41 9.40 13.58
N THR A 293 -27.12 9.75 13.65
CA THR A 293 -26.52 10.44 14.79
C THR A 293 -25.44 11.41 14.34
N SER A 294 -25.39 12.59 14.97
CA SER A 294 -24.29 13.55 14.82
C SER A 294 -23.16 13.32 15.85
N ALA A 295 -23.23 12.25 16.64
CA ALA A 295 -22.22 11.96 17.65
C ALA A 295 -20.86 11.59 17.02
N ALA A 296 -19.81 12.01 17.71
CA ALA A 296 -18.42 11.77 17.34
C ALA A 296 -17.57 11.61 18.59
N VAL A 297 -16.47 10.86 18.49
CA VAL A 297 -15.46 10.70 19.55
C VAL A 297 -14.11 11.06 18.94
N GLY A 298 -13.33 11.91 19.60
CA GLY A 298 -12.11 12.48 18.99
C GLY A 298 -12.38 13.25 17.69
N GLY A 299 -13.59 13.79 17.48
CA GLY A 299 -14.01 14.40 16.22
C GLY A 299 -14.44 13.43 15.11
N LEU A 300 -14.22 12.12 15.29
CA LEU A 300 -14.55 11.09 14.30
C LEU A 300 -15.95 10.51 14.56
N SER A 301 -16.78 10.45 13.51
CA SER A 301 -18.20 10.08 13.63
C SER A 301 -18.39 8.60 14.00
N ILE A 302 -19.42 8.32 14.80
CA ILE A 302 -19.90 6.96 15.09
C ILE A 302 -21.06 6.52 14.17
N MET A 303 -21.43 7.31 13.16
CA MET A 303 -22.53 6.99 12.25
C MET A 303 -22.28 5.66 11.52
N GLY A 304 -23.27 4.76 11.54
CA GLY A 304 -23.15 3.38 11.05
C GLY A 304 -22.79 2.35 12.12
N LEU A 305 -22.29 2.73 13.30
CA LEU A 305 -21.91 1.75 14.33
C LEU A 305 -23.10 1.19 15.10
N ASN A 306 -23.09 -0.12 15.31
CA ASN A 306 -23.89 -0.79 16.32
C ASN A 306 -23.30 -0.50 17.72
N SER A 307 -24.15 -0.21 18.70
CA SER A 307 -23.73 0.16 20.07
C SER A 307 -23.33 -1.03 20.94
N SER A 308 -23.86 -2.22 20.65
CA SER A 308 -23.46 -3.49 21.27
C SER A 308 -22.36 -4.18 20.46
N TRP A 309 -21.53 -4.97 21.13
CA TRP A 309 -20.49 -5.82 20.56
C TRP A 309 -20.29 -7.06 21.45
N ASP A 310 -19.68 -8.11 20.92
CA ASP A 310 -19.28 -9.30 21.70
C ASP A 310 -17.85 -9.75 21.33
N ASP A 311 -16.97 -9.80 22.33
CA ASP A 311 -15.58 -10.23 22.19
C ASP A 311 -15.40 -11.70 22.64
N SER A 312 -16.47 -12.52 22.68
CA SER A 312 -16.38 -13.94 23.06
C SER A 312 -15.68 -14.84 22.03
N ALA A 313 -15.63 -14.42 20.77
CA ALA A 313 -15.14 -15.21 19.65
C ALA A 313 -13.67 -15.64 19.81
N GLN A 314 -13.41 -16.91 19.47
CA GLN A 314 -12.09 -17.51 19.34
C GLN A 314 -11.92 -17.98 17.88
N VAL A 315 -10.90 -17.47 17.20
CA VAL A 315 -10.67 -17.75 15.76
C VAL A 315 -10.19 -19.18 15.49
N ASN A 316 -9.29 -19.70 16.31
CA ASN A 316 -8.74 -21.06 16.20
C ASN A 316 -8.29 -21.55 17.60
N PRO A 317 -8.11 -22.86 17.83
CA PRO A 317 -7.83 -23.39 19.18
C PRO A 317 -6.44 -23.03 19.73
N ASN A 318 -5.50 -22.59 18.88
CA ASN A 318 -4.12 -22.30 19.27
C ASN A 318 -3.94 -20.89 19.89
N VAL A 319 -4.95 -20.02 19.76
CA VAL A 319 -4.92 -18.64 20.26
C VAL A 319 -6.12 -18.35 21.16
N PRO A 320 -6.01 -17.48 22.18
CA PRO A 320 -7.11 -17.22 23.09
C PRO A 320 -8.24 -16.39 22.43
N PRO A 321 -9.50 -16.49 22.91
CA PRO A 321 -10.61 -15.62 22.47
C PRO A 321 -10.31 -14.14 22.68
N LEU A 322 -11.00 -13.25 21.96
CA LEU A 322 -10.74 -11.80 21.97
C LEU A 322 -10.82 -11.19 23.38
N ASN A 323 -11.77 -11.63 24.22
CA ASN A 323 -11.91 -11.20 25.62
C ASN A 323 -10.78 -11.67 26.57
N LYS A 324 -9.70 -12.25 26.04
CA LYS A 324 -8.45 -12.60 26.74
C LYS A 324 -7.24 -11.98 26.02
N PRO A 325 -6.22 -11.52 26.77
CA PRO A 325 -5.03 -10.92 26.19
C PRO A 325 -4.24 -11.93 25.36
N PHE A 326 -3.73 -11.49 24.21
CA PHE A 326 -2.83 -12.29 23.39
C PHE A 326 -1.39 -12.22 23.96
N PRO A 327 -0.70 -13.36 24.13
CA PRO A 327 0.62 -13.40 24.76
C PRO A 327 1.75 -13.12 23.75
N TYR A 328 1.82 -11.87 23.25
CA TYR A 328 2.87 -11.44 22.32
C TYR A 328 4.28 -11.69 22.87
N GLY A 329 5.20 -12.05 21.97
CA GLY A 329 6.56 -12.46 22.33
C GLY A 329 6.65 -13.83 23.02
N LYS A 330 5.55 -14.61 23.03
CA LYS A 330 5.51 -16.01 23.50
C LYS A 330 4.71 -16.90 22.54
N THR A 331 3.55 -16.43 22.09
CA THR A 331 2.87 -16.95 20.92
C THR A 331 3.09 -15.94 19.78
N PRO A 332 3.52 -16.39 18.59
CA PRO A 332 3.64 -15.50 17.43
C PRO A 332 2.26 -15.16 16.87
N MET A 333 2.12 -13.96 16.30
CA MET A 333 0.98 -13.61 15.44
C MET A 333 1.14 -14.24 14.05
N ARG A 334 0.02 -14.64 13.44
CA ARG A 334 -0.05 -15.17 12.08
C ARG A 334 -1.19 -14.48 11.35
N GLY A 335 -0.85 -13.43 10.59
CA GLY A 335 -1.86 -12.57 9.97
C GLY A 335 -1.69 -12.33 8.48
N VAL A 336 -2.66 -11.60 7.93
CA VAL A 336 -2.63 -11.09 6.56
C VAL A 336 -2.97 -9.61 6.53
N ASN A 337 -2.50 -8.96 5.48
CA ASN A 337 -2.83 -7.58 5.17
C ASN A 337 -4.10 -7.49 4.30
N LEU A 338 -4.86 -6.41 4.48
CA LEU A 338 -5.97 -6.02 3.61
C LEU A 338 -5.53 -4.89 2.66
N GLY A 339 -4.39 -5.09 1.99
CA GLY A 339 -3.80 -4.15 1.02
C GLY A 339 -4.72 -3.92 -0.19
N GLY A 340 -4.54 -2.79 -0.88
CA GLY A 340 -5.41 -2.38 -2.00
C GLY A 340 -6.88 -2.05 -1.65
N TRP A 341 -7.33 -2.16 -0.39
CA TRP A 341 -8.75 -1.95 -0.03
C TRP A 341 -9.11 -0.48 0.21
N LEU A 342 -8.63 0.13 1.30
CA LEU A 342 -8.94 1.53 1.65
C LEU A 342 -7.94 2.54 1.07
N VAL A 343 -6.85 2.03 0.50
CA VAL A 343 -5.88 2.74 -0.34
C VAL A 343 -5.66 1.89 -1.58
N LEU A 344 -5.74 2.47 -2.79
CA LEU A 344 -5.51 1.72 -4.02
C LEU A 344 -4.03 1.50 -4.31
N GLU A 345 -3.74 0.28 -4.77
CA GLU A 345 -2.42 -0.12 -5.20
C GLU A 345 -2.49 -0.74 -6.61
N PRO A 346 -1.76 -0.18 -7.59
CA PRO A 346 -1.91 -0.58 -8.99
C PRO A 346 -1.61 -2.04 -9.32
N PHE A 347 -0.78 -2.74 -8.53
CA PHE A 347 -0.48 -4.16 -8.77
C PHE A 347 -1.47 -5.11 -8.08
N ILE A 348 -2.13 -4.66 -7.00
CA ILE A 348 -3.20 -5.38 -6.31
C ILE A 348 -4.53 -5.19 -7.07
N THR A 349 -4.76 -3.99 -7.61
CA THR A 349 -6.02 -3.57 -8.27
C THR A 349 -5.81 -3.04 -9.71
N PRO A 350 -5.09 -3.74 -10.59
CA PRO A 350 -4.74 -3.27 -11.93
C PRO A 350 -5.94 -2.88 -12.82
N SER A 351 -7.15 -3.39 -12.59
CA SER A 351 -8.38 -2.97 -13.29
C SER A 351 -8.71 -1.49 -13.12
N PHE A 352 -8.18 -0.84 -12.08
CA PHE A 352 -8.28 0.60 -11.86
C PHE A 352 -7.41 1.40 -12.83
N PHE A 353 -6.30 0.83 -13.31
CA PHE A 353 -5.22 1.53 -14.03
C PHE A 353 -5.08 1.06 -15.49
N ASN A 354 -5.17 -0.25 -15.77
CA ASN A 354 -5.02 -0.90 -17.09
C ASN A 354 -5.87 -0.28 -18.22
N LYS A 355 -6.99 0.36 -17.88
CA LYS A 355 -7.95 0.95 -18.83
C LYS A 355 -7.59 2.36 -19.31
N TYR A 356 -6.54 2.97 -18.76
CA TYR A 356 -6.10 4.32 -19.10
C TYR A 356 -4.82 4.31 -19.93
N ASP A 357 -4.75 5.17 -20.94
CA ASP A 357 -3.50 5.40 -21.67
C ASP A 357 -2.46 6.06 -20.75
N LYS A 358 -1.20 5.62 -20.82
CA LYS A 358 -0.10 6.16 -20.00
C LYS A 358 0.06 7.68 -20.15
N SER A 359 -0.32 8.26 -21.29
CA SER A 359 -0.28 9.72 -21.50
C SER A 359 -1.22 10.53 -20.61
N LEU A 360 -2.21 9.87 -19.98
CA LEU A 360 -3.14 10.51 -19.04
C LEU A 360 -2.51 10.72 -17.64
N GLY A 361 -1.37 10.08 -17.35
CA GLY A 361 -0.65 10.26 -16.09
C GLY A 361 -1.36 9.70 -14.85
N VAL A 362 -2.27 8.74 -15.03
CA VAL A 362 -2.95 8.03 -13.93
C VAL A 362 -2.03 6.90 -13.44
N VAL A 363 -1.40 7.10 -12.27
CA VAL A 363 -0.36 6.22 -11.71
C VAL A 363 -0.57 5.81 -10.25
N ASP A 364 -1.47 6.50 -9.54
CA ASP A 364 -1.78 6.35 -8.11
C ASP A 364 -3.23 6.79 -7.83
N GLU A 365 -3.71 6.65 -6.59
CA GLU A 365 -5.08 7.05 -6.23
C GLU A 365 -5.31 8.55 -6.40
N TYR A 366 -4.30 9.39 -6.11
CA TYR A 366 -4.39 10.85 -6.26
C TYR A 366 -4.65 11.26 -7.72
N THR A 367 -3.89 10.70 -8.67
CA THR A 367 -4.02 11.00 -10.11
C THR A 367 -5.28 10.36 -10.71
N LEU A 368 -5.64 9.15 -10.28
CA LEU A 368 -6.90 8.51 -10.64
C LEU A 368 -8.11 9.37 -10.22
N THR A 369 -8.23 9.68 -8.93
CA THR A 369 -9.41 10.40 -8.39
C THR A 369 -9.49 11.82 -8.93
N LYS A 370 -8.35 12.43 -9.28
CA LYS A 370 -8.28 13.71 -10.01
C LYS A 370 -8.76 13.60 -11.44
N TYR A 371 -8.46 12.51 -12.14
CA TYR A 371 -8.93 12.25 -13.51
C TYR A 371 -10.43 11.94 -13.55
N LEU A 372 -10.93 11.13 -12.60
CA LEU A 372 -12.34 10.79 -12.45
C LEU A 372 -13.21 12.01 -12.05
N GLY A 373 -12.69 12.86 -11.17
CA GLY A 373 -13.43 13.94 -10.53
C GLY A 373 -14.46 13.45 -9.51
N ALA A 374 -14.81 14.31 -8.55
CA ALA A 374 -15.51 13.94 -7.31
C ALA A 374 -16.74 13.03 -7.48
N LYS A 375 -17.59 13.27 -8.50
CA LYS A 375 -18.79 12.45 -8.74
C LYS A 375 -18.46 11.00 -9.12
N GLN A 376 -17.52 10.80 -10.05
CA GLN A 376 -17.16 9.45 -10.48
C GLN A 376 -16.22 8.78 -9.48
N THR A 377 -15.34 9.55 -8.82
CA THR A 377 -14.59 9.12 -7.63
C THR A 377 -15.51 8.53 -6.57
N ALA A 378 -16.58 9.21 -6.16
CA ALA A 378 -17.53 8.69 -5.19
C ALA A 378 -18.17 7.35 -5.63
N GLN A 379 -18.64 7.26 -6.87
CA GLN A 379 -19.28 6.05 -7.40
C GLN A 379 -18.34 4.86 -7.53
N VAL A 380 -17.09 5.09 -7.91
CA VAL A 380 -16.09 4.03 -8.15
C VAL A 380 -15.43 3.59 -6.84
N MET A 381 -14.99 4.54 -6.02
CA MET A 381 -14.27 4.25 -4.77
C MET A 381 -15.18 3.69 -3.68
N GLU A 382 -16.42 4.18 -3.52
CA GLU A 382 -17.32 3.57 -2.53
C GLU A 382 -17.74 2.15 -2.91
N LYS A 383 -17.97 1.90 -4.20
CA LYS A 383 -18.20 0.53 -4.70
C LYS A 383 -17.02 -0.37 -4.33
N HIS A 384 -15.79 0.08 -4.55
CA HIS A 384 -14.57 -0.66 -4.19
C HIS A 384 -14.54 -1.02 -2.70
N TYR A 385 -14.70 -0.02 -1.83
CA TYR A 385 -14.71 -0.21 -0.38
C TYR A 385 -15.82 -1.17 0.09
N ALA A 386 -16.95 -1.23 -0.64
CA ALA A 386 -18.07 -2.09 -0.33
C ALA A 386 -17.98 -3.53 -0.89
N THR A 387 -17.13 -3.81 -1.89
CA THR A 387 -17.10 -5.10 -2.59
C THR A 387 -15.74 -5.80 -2.70
N PHE A 388 -14.61 -5.12 -2.51
CA PHE A 388 -13.29 -5.75 -2.61
C PHE A 388 -12.97 -6.60 -1.36
N ILE A 389 -13.20 -6.05 -0.17
CA ILE A 389 -13.19 -6.78 1.10
C ILE A 389 -14.64 -6.87 1.62
N THR A 390 -15.02 -8.05 2.09
CA THR A 390 -16.38 -8.38 2.53
C THR A 390 -16.36 -9.23 3.80
N GLU A 391 -17.52 -9.49 4.43
CA GLU A 391 -17.59 -10.41 5.58
C GLU A 391 -17.00 -11.80 5.26
N GLN A 392 -17.24 -12.31 4.05
CA GLN A 392 -16.67 -13.56 3.54
C GLN A 392 -15.14 -13.56 3.58
N THR A 393 -14.49 -12.41 3.34
CA THR A 393 -13.03 -12.28 3.45
C THR A 393 -12.53 -12.62 4.86
N PHE A 394 -13.20 -12.12 5.90
CA PHE A 394 -12.81 -12.40 7.28
C PHE A 394 -13.12 -13.85 7.69
N GLN A 395 -14.19 -14.43 7.15
CA GLN A 395 -14.49 -15.85 7.33
C GLN A 395 -13.42 -16.75 6.71
N GLU A 396 -12.95 -16.43 5.49
CA GLU A 396 -11.91 -17.18 4.79
C GLU A 396 -10.54 -17.04 5.47
N ILE A 397 -10.20 -15.85 5.97
CA ILE A 397 -8.97 -15.59 6.75
C ILE A 397 -8.95 -16.45 8.02
N ALA A 398 -10.07 -16.49 8.77
CA ALA A 398 -10.20 -17.34 9.95
C ALA A 398 -10.13 -18.84 9.59
N ALA A 399 -10.76 -19.26 8.49
CA ALA A 399 -10.73 -20.65 8.03
C ALA A 399 -9.33 -21.10 7.59
N ALA A 400 -8.50 -20.19 7.08
CA ALA A 400 -7.08 -20.43 6.79
C ALA A 400 -6.19 -20.46 8.05
N GLY A 401 -6.77 -20.47 9.26
CA GLY A 401 -6.04 -20.58 10.53
C GLY A 401 -5.30 -19.33 10.97
N LEU A 402 -5.43 -18.21 10.25
CA LEU A 402 -4.84 -16.93 10.61
C LEU A 402 -5.56 -16.35 11.84
N ASP A 403 -4.84 -15.56 12.64
CA ASP A 403 -5.33 -15.00 13.91
C ASP A 403 -5.31 -13.46 13.98
N HIS A 404 -4.64 -12.80 13.04
CA HIS A 404 -4.58 -11.35 12.93
C HIS A 404 -4.88 -10.83 11.51
N VAL A 405 -5.35 -9.58 11.43
CA VAL A 405 -5.45 -8.79 10.20
C VAL A 405 -4.78 -7.43 10.38
N ARG A 406 -4.02 -6.98 9.39
CA ARG A 406 -3.59 -5.58 9.27
C ARG A 406 -4.50 -4.87 8.28
N ILE A 407 -5.01 -3.70 8.67
CA ILE A 407 -5.90 -2.87 7.86
C ILE A 407 -5.18 -1.56 7.52
N PRO A 408 -4.53 -1.46 6.36
CA PRO A 408 -4.06 -0.20 5.78
C PRO A 408 -5.22 0.79 5.62
N TYR A 409 -5.06 2.02 6.09
CA TYR A 409 -5.99 3.12 5.81
C TYR A 409 -5.27 4.47 5.65
N PRO A 410 -5.84 5.43 4.88
CA PRO A 410 -5.20 6.71 4.60
C PRO A 410 -5.77 7.87 5.40
N TYR A 411 -5.05 8.99 5.46
CA TYR A 411 -5.52 10.21 6.10
C TYR A 411 -6.86 10.74 5.57
N TRP A 412 -7.18 10.60 4.28
CA TRP A 412 -8.39 11.22 3.70
C TRP A 412 -9.73 10.62 4.16
N ILE A 413 -9.73 9.45 4.82
CA ILE A 413 -10.93 8.94 5.50
C ILE A 413 -11.11 9.54 6.91
N VAL A 414 -10.06 10.12 7.49
CA VAL A 414 -9.98 10.62 8.87
C VAL A 414 -9.98 12.15 8.92
N ASP A 415 -9.03 12.78 8.22
CA ASP A 415 -8.83 14.23 8.12
C ASP A 415 -8.48 14.66 6.68
N PRO A 416 -9.48 14.73 5.77
CA PRO A 416 -9.27 15.09 4.38
C PRO A 416 -8.95 16.57 4.17
N VAL A 417 -7.92 16.84 3.38
CA VAL A 417 -7.57 18.19 2.92
C VAL A 417 -8.47 18.58 1.75
N SER A 418 -9.11 19.75 1.81
CA SER A 418 -10.12 20.20 0.84
C SER A 418 -9.60 20.46 -0.59
N THR A 419 -8.28 20.48 -0.79
CA THR A 419 -7.63 20.62 -2.10
C THR A 419 -7.27 19.27 -2.74
N ASP A 420 -7.41 18.16 -2.02
CA ASP A 420 -7.08 16.83 -2.53
C ASP A 420 -8.28 16.19 -3.26
N PRO A 421 -8.03 15.33 -4.26
CA PRO A 421 -9.06 14.77 -5.15
C PRO A 421 -9.72 13.48 -4.64
N TYR A 422 -9.20 12.88 -3.56
CA TYR A 422 -9.67 11.62 -2.99
C TYR A 422 -11.14 11.65 -2.55
N LEU A 423 -11.70 10.49 -2.19
CA LEU A 423 -13.05 10.41 -1.62
C LEU A 423 -13.01 10.70 -0.09
N PRO A 424 -13.45 11.89 0.39
CA PRO A 424 -13.32 12.26 1.79
C PRO A 424 -14.26 11.46 2.70
N ARG A 425 -13.76 11.00 3.85
CA ARG A 425 -14.50 10.39 4.98
C ARG A 425 -15.31 9.11 4.71
N VAL A 426 -15.61 8.74 3.46
CA VAL A 426 -16.44 7.56 3.14
C VAL A 426 -15.82 6.25 3.61
N GLY A 427 -14.51 6.05 3.42
CA GLY A 427 -13.82 4.83 3.84
C GLY A 427 -13.84 4.58 5.35
N TRP A 428 -14.16 5.59 6.17
CA TRP A 428 -14.23 5.47 7.64
C TRP A 428 -15.26 4.43 8.08
N ARG A 429 -16.47 4.45 7.51
CA ARG A 429 -17.49 3.43 7.82
C ARG A 429 -17.04 2.02 7.39
N TYR A 430 -16.29 1.90 6.30
CA TYR A 430 -15.80 0.61 5.81
C TYR A 430 -14.67 0.05 6.69
N LEU A 431 -13.71 0.88 7.13
CA LEU A 431 -12.73 0.53 8.17
C LEU A 431 -13.43 0.00 9.43
N LEU A 432 -14.42 0.74 9.94
CA LEU A 432 -15.19 0.34 11.11
C LEU A 432 -15.93 -0.99 10.91
N ARG A 433 -16.57 -1.21 9.75
CA ARG A 433 -17.21 -2.49 9.42
C ARG A 433 -16.22 -3.65 9.36
N GLY A 434 -15.01 -3.43 8.84
CA GLY A 434 -13.93 -4.42 8.87
C GLY A 434 -13.53 -4.84 10.29
N ILE A 435 -13.50 -3.91 11.25
CA ILE A 435 -13.24 -4.21 12.66
C ILE A 435 -14.38 -5.03 13.29
N GLU A 436 -15.64 -4.75 12.92
CA GLU A 436 -16.79 -5.54 13.39
C GLU A 436 -16.81 -6.96 12.80
N TRP A 437 -16.47 -7.13 11.51
CA TRP A 437 -16.28 -8.45 10.88
C TRP A 437 -15.09 -9.21 11.49
N ALA A 438 -13.96 -8.55 11.76
CA ALA A 438 -12.82 -9.16 12.46
C ALA A 438 -13.24 -9.69 13.84
N ARG A 439 -13.98 -8.89 14.62
CA ARG A 439 -14.52 -9.30 15.92
C ARG A 439 -15.40 -10.55 15.81
N LYS A 440 -16.32 -10.60 14.84
CA LYS A 440 -17.24 -11.73 14.62
C LYS A 440 -16.50 -13.06 14.46
N TYR A 441 -15.36 -13.07 13.77
CA TYR A 441 -14.55 -14.26 13.53
C TYR A 441 -13.36 -14.43 14.48
N GLY A 442 -13.27 -13.64 15.55
CA GLY A 442 -12.21 -13.76 16.57
C GLY A 442 -10.82 -13.24 16.14
N LEU A 443 -10.73 -12.58 14.98
CA LEU A 443 -9.49 -12.06 14.39
C LEU A 443 -9.08 -10.76 15.07
N ARG A 444 -7.79 -10.62 15.42
CA ARG A 444 -7.23 -9.41 16.05
C ARG A 444 -6.76 -8.39 15.02
N VAL A 445 -6.88 -7.09 15.32
CA VAL A 445 -6.64 -6.02 14.36
C VAL A 445 -5.37 -5.23 14.67
N LYS A 446 -4.47 -5.15 13.69
CA LYS A 446 -3.49 -4.06 13.54
C LYS A 446 -4.09 -2.96 12.67
N LEU A 447 -4.36 -1.81 13.27
CA LEU A 447 -4.63 -0.58 12.53
C LEU A 447 -3.32 -0.07 11.93
N ASP A 448 -3.34 0.37 10.68
CA ASP A 448 -2.14 0.85 9.97
C ASP A 448 -2.42 2.15 9.22
N LEU A 449 -1.83 3.25 9.68
CA LEU A 449 -1.91 4.54 9.00
C LEU A 449 -0.95 4.57 7.80
N HIS A 450 -1.47 4.09 6.67
CA HIS A 450 -0.69 3.76 5.47
C HIS A 450 -0.32 4.99 4.62
N SER A 451 -1.05 6.10 4.79
CA SER A 451 -0.79 7.38 4.12
C SER A 451 -1.09 8.55 5.05
N ILE A 452 -0.19 9.53 5.07
CA ILE A 452 -0.29 10.75 5.88
C ILE A 452 -0.13 12.02 5.04
N GLN A 453 -0.68 13.14 5.53
CA GLN A 453 -0.62 14.44 4.86
C GLN A 453 0.84 14.80 4.53
N GLY A 454 1.14 15.01 3.25
CA GLY A 454 2.48 15.34 2.78
C GLY A 454 3.35 14.16 2.36
N GLY A 455 2.95 12.91 2.59
CA GLY A 455 3.64 11.70 2.09
C GLY A 455 4.96 11.37 2.78
N GLN A 456 5.11 10.11 3.20
CA GLN A 456 6.21 9.63 4.04
C GLN A 456 7.32 8.84 3.31
N ASN A 457 7.08 8.40 2.06
CA ASN A 457 8.04 7.62 1.27
C ASN A 457 8.15 8.03 -0.21
N GLY A 458 7.09 8.62 -0.77
CA GLY A 458 7.00 9.02 -2.17
C GLY A 458 6.67 7.88 -3.12
N TRP A 459 6.06 6.80 -2.64
CA TRP A 459 5.63 5.64 -3.42
C TRP A 459 4.11 5.66 -3.66
N ASN A 460 3.61 4.90 -4.64
CA ASN A 460 2.21 4.94 -5.08
C ASN A 460 1.21 4.50 -3.99
N HIS A 461 1.54 3.45 -3.22
CA HIS A 461 0.74 2.95 -2.10
C HIS A 461 0.60 3.95 -0.93
N SER A 462 1.44 4.99 -0.81
CA SER A 462 1.16 6.11 0.11
C SER A 462 0.08 7.07 -0.43
N GLY A 463 -0.69 6.67 -1.45
CA GLY A 463 -1.73 7.42 -2.14
C GLY A 463 -1.23 8.34 -3.26
N ARG A 464 0.04 8.76 -3.21
CA ARG A 464 0.59 9.78 -4.11
C ARG A 464 2.10 9.63 -4.34
N GLN A 465 2.45 9.14 -5.52
CA GLN A 465 3.83 8.90 -5.95
C GLN A 465 4.63 10.22 -6.06
N GLY A 466 5.91 10.15 -5.70
CA GLY A 466 6.88 11.25 -5.85
C GLY A 466 6.79 12.38 -4.81
N VAL A 467 5.96 12.25 -3.77
CA VAL A 467 5.76 13.28 -2.74
C VAL A 467 6.34 12.84 -1.38
N LEU A 468 7.30 13.61 -0.87
CA LEU A 468 8.02 13.36 0.39
C LEU A 468 8.17 14.67 1.18
N ASN A 469 7.04 15.21 1.63
CA ASN A 469 6.90 16.48 2.34
C ASN A 469 6.38 16.33 3.78
N TRP A 470 6.24 15.11 4.30
CA TRP A 470 6.15 14.90 5.75
C TRP A 470 7.53 15.08 6.37
N LEU A 471 7.62 15.84 7.48
CA LEU A 471 8.87 16.27 8.14
C LEU A 471 9.87 17.07 7.27
N ASN A 472 9.68 17.15 5.95
CA ASN A 472 10.59 17.73 4.98
C ASN A 472 9.95 18.89 4.17
N GLY A 473 10.79 19.80 3.66
CA GLY A 473 10.36 20.96 2.89
C GLY A 473 9.62 22.03 3.70
N THR A 474 9.10 23.06 3.01
CA THR A 474 8.49 24.24 3.65
C THR A 474 7.27 23.91 4.53
N ASP A 475 6.49 22.91 4.14
CA ASP A 475 5.30 22.45 4.89
C ASP A 475 5.61 21.30 5.87
N GLY A 476 6.87 20.85 5.97
CA GLY A 476 7.26 19.63 6.69
C GLY A 476 6.79 19.58 8.14
N ALA A 477 7.02 20.66 8.89
CA ALA A 477 6.56 20.77 10.28
C ALA A 477 5.03 20.87 10.41
N ALA A 478 4.34 21.49 9.44
CA ALA A 478 2.88 21.57 9.44
C ALA A 478 2.23 20.21 9.08
N ASN A 479 2.88 19.42 8.24
CA ASN A 479 2.50 18.03 7.94
C ASN A 479 2.77 17.11 9.14
N ALA A 480 3.90 17.29 9.82
CA ALA A 480 4.19 16.60 11.07
C ALA A 480 3.13 16.89 12.14
N GLN A 481 2.76 18.16 12.35
CA GLN A 481 1.68 18.52 13.29
C GLN A 481 0.33 17.92 12.87
N ARG A 482 -0.08 18.04 11.60
CA ARG A 482 -1.33 17.43 11.10
C ARG A 482 -1.41 15.92 11.35
N SER A 483 -0.30 15.19 11.17
CA SER A 483 -0.25 13.75 11.48
C SER A 483 -0.37 13.47 12.99
N LEU A 484 0.18 14.31 13.86
CA LEU A 484 -0.04 14.21 15.32
C LEU A 484 -1.49 14.56 15.70
N ASP A 485 -2.07 15.63 15.15
CA ASP A 485 -3.46 16.03 15.40
C ASP A 485 -4.43 14.90 15.00
N MET A 486 -4.18 14.25 13.87
CA MET A 486 -4.92 13.07 13.40
C MET A 486 -4.71 11.85 14.31
N HIS A 487 -3.49 11.60 14.82
CA HIS A 487 -3.29 10.57 15.86
C HIS A 487 -4.02 10.90 17.16
N GLY A 488 -4.18 12.17 17.52
CA GLY A 488 -5.03 12.62 18.61
C GLY A 488 -6.48 12.17 18.41
N GLN A 489 -7.07 12.52 17.25
CA GLN A 489 -8.42 12.10 16.86
C GLN A 489 -8.61 10.57 16.90
N LEU A 490 -7.69 9.83 16.28
CA LEU A 490 -7.71 8.37 16.18
C LEU A 490 -7.57 7.67 17.53
N SER A 491 -6.57 8.05 18.34
CA SER A 491 -6.35 7.44 19.65
C SER A 491 -7.48 7.73 20.63
N THR A 492 -8.04 8.95 20.65
CA THR A 492 -9.26 9.25 21.43
C THR A 492 -10.44 8.40 20.98
N PHE A 493 -10.60 8.13 19.68
CA PHE A 493 -11.67 7.26 19.18
C PHE A 493 -11.44 5.78 19.53
N PHE A 494 -10.22 5.26 19.37
CA PHE A 494 -9.91 3.84 19.60
C PHE A 494 -9.63 3.48 21.07
N ALA A 495 -9.47 4.45 21.97
CA ALA A 495 -9.45 4.23 23.42
C ALA A 495 -10.83 3.85 24.02
N GLN A 496 -11.92 3.92 23.24
CA GLN A 496 -13.25 3.49 23.70
C GLN A 496 -13.27 1.99 24.10
N PRO A 497 -13.99 1.59 25.17
CA PRO A 497 -13.98 0.22 25.70
C PRO A 497 -14.25 -0.88 24.67
N ARG A 498 -15.07 -0.61 23.64
CA ARG A 498 -15.37 -1.56 22.54
C ARG A 498 -14.15 -2.03 21.76
N TYR A 499 -13.08 -1.25 21.74
CA TYR A 499 -11.89 -1.51 20.91
C TYR A 499 -10.76 -2.21 21.68
N LYS A 500 -10.77 -2.18 23.02
CA LYS A 500 -9.68 -2.67 23.87
C LYS A 500 -9.27 -4.13 23.63
N ASN A 501 -10.22 -4.99 23.25
CA ASN A 501 -9.99 -6.42 23.04
C ASN A 501 -9.67 -6.78 21.58
N ILE A 502 -9.99 -5.90 20.63
CA ILE A 502 -9.96 -6.16 19.17
C ILE A 502 -8.85 -5.38 18.46
N ILE A 503 -8.61 -4.12 18.83
CA ILE A 503 -7.49 -3.30 18.34
C ILE A 503 -6.30 -3.58 19.22
N THR A 504 -5.56 -4.64 18.91
CA THR A 504 -4.40 -5.06 19.69
C THR A 504 -3.12 -4.34 19.27
N MET A 505 -3.09 -3.80 18.04
CA MET A 505 -1.96 -3.07 17.46
C MET A 505 -2.40 -1.78 16.76
N TYR A 506 -1.59 -0.74 16.86
CA TYR A 506 -1.83 0.58 16.30
C TYR A 506 -0.55 1.14 15.67
N GLY A 507 -0.48 1.10 14.33
CA GLY A 507 0.62 1.60 13.52
C GLY A 507 0.59 3.13 13.39
N LEU A 508 1.72 3.77 13.73
CA LEU A 508 1.88 5.22 13.65
C LEU A 508 2.00 5.69 12.20
N VAL A 509 2.86 5.06 11.40
CA VAL A 509 3.04 5.39 9.98
C VAL A 509 3.66 4.21 9.25
N ASN A 510 3.09 3.85 8.09
CA ASN A 510 3.68 2.84 7.23
C ASN A 510 4.95 3.34 6.54
N GLU A 511 6.04 2.55 6.57
CA GLU A 511 7.27 2.78 5.80
C GLU A 511 7.79 4.23 5.76
N PRO A 512 8.08 4.87 6.91
CA PRO A 512 8.70 6.20 6.93
C PRO A 512 10.09 6.13 6.29
N ARG A 513 10.33 6.74 5.13
CA ARG A 513 11.54 6.51 4.35
C ARG A 513 12.77 7.26 4.90
N MET A 514 13.36 6.72 5.98
CA MET A 514 14.48 7.34 6.70
C MET A 514 15.79 7.42 5.88
N THR A 515 15.87 6.73 4.73
CA THR A 515 16.95 6.93 3.74
C THR A 515 16.86 8.30 3.01
N ALA A 516 15.74 9.00 3.12
CA ALA A 516 15.46 10.28 2.46
C ALA A 516 14.86 11.35 3.41
N LEU A 517 14.50 10.97 4.64
CA LEU A 517 14.08 11.84 5.73
C LEU A 517 15.21 12.03 6.75
N VAL A 518 15.10 13.03 7.62
CA VAL A 518 16.05 13.23 8.73
C VAL A 518 15.68 12.27 9.87
N LEU A 519 16.53 11.26 10.11
CA LEU A 519 16.33 10.23 11.13
C LEU A 519 15.86 10.80 12.49
N ASN A 520 16.57 11.79 13.04
CA ASN A 520 16.25 12.35 14.35
C ASN A 520 14.86 13.00 14.39
N ASP A 521 14.41 13.60 13.29
CA ASP A 521 13.08 14.24 13.24
C ASP A 521 11.96 13.19 13.20
N VAL A 522 12.21 12.05 12.54
CA VAL A 522 11.32 10.88 12.60
C VAL A 522 11.31 10.25 14.00
N LEU A 523 12.46 10.07 14.64
CA LEU A 523 12.53 9.55 16.02
C LEU A 523 11.81 10.47 17.02
N ASN A 524 12.01 11.78 16.93
CA ASN A 524 11.33 12.78 17.76
C ASN A 524 9.81 12.78 17.51
N TRP A 525 9.38 12.66 16.26
CA TRP A 525 7.97 12.54 15.92
C TRP A 525 7.35 11.25 16.47
N THR A 526 8.04 10.11 16.35
CA THR A 526 7.58 8.82 16.88
C THR A 526 7.43 8.85 18.40
N ALA A 527 8.36 9.48 19.12
CA ALA A 527 8.25 9.71 20.57
C ALA A 527 7.03 10.57 20.92
N ASN A 528 6.84 11.71 20.23
CA ASN A 528 5.68 12.59 20.45
C ASN A 528 4.34 11.89 20.14
N ALA A 529 4.30 11.07 19.08
CA ALA A 529 3.13 10.29 18.70
C ALA A 529 2.81 9.19 19.72
N TYR A 530 3.84 8.48 20.23
CA TYR A 530 3.68 7.50 21.30
C TYR A 530 3.06 8.13 22.56
N GLU A 531 3.63 9.24 23.06
CA GLU A 531 3.15 9.92 24.27
C GLU A 531 1.72 10.45 24.10
N LEU A 532 1.38 11.01 22.94
CA LEU A 532 0.01 11.45 22.63
C LEU A 532 -0.99 10.29 22.62
N VAL A 533 -0.64 9.16 21.98
CA VAL A 533 -1.50 7.99 21.85
C VAL A 533 -1.72 7.29 23.20
N ARG A 534 -0.66 7.20 24.03
CA ARG A 534 -0.75 6.71 25.41
C ARG A 534 -1.54 7.65 26.31
N GLY A 535 -1.30 8.97 26.21
CA GLY A 535 -2.00 9.99 27.00
C GLY A 535 -3.51 10.01 26.75
N ASN A 536 -3.95 9.66 25.54
CA ASN A 536 -5.36 9.50 25.19
C ASN A 536 -5.96 8.14 25.62
N GLY A 537 -5.20 7.27 26.29
CA GLY A 537 -5.68 6.03 26.88
C GLY A 537 -5.70 4.80 25.95
N LEU A 538 -5.04 4.85 24.79
CA LEU A 538 -4.96 3.67 23.92
C LEU A 538 -3.94 2.65 24.46
N ASP A 539 -4.44 1.49 24.88
CA ASP A 539 -3.72 0.38 25.53
C ASP A 539 -3.10 -0.63 24.54
N ALA A 540 -3.32 -0.42 23.23
CA ALA A 540 -2.80 -1.26 22.16
C ALA A 540 -1.25 -1.25 22.10
N LYS A 541 -0.65 -2.26 21.44
CA LYS A 541 0.77 -2.19 21.09
C LYS A 541 0.96 -1.14 20.00
N ILE A 542 1.85 -0.18 20.23
CA ILE A 542 2.11 0.94 19.31
C ILE A 542 3.22 0.49 18.36
N VAL A 543 2.98 0.58 17.06
CA VAL A 543 3.82 -0.04 16.02
C VAL A 543 4.43 1.04 15.14
N PHE A 544 5.71 0.94 14.79
CA PHE A 544 6.41 1.92 13.94
C PHE A 544 7.40 1.24 12.99
N GLY A 545 7.49 1.73 11.75
CA GLY A 545 8.36 1.15 10.72
C GLY A 545 9.86 1.36 10.96
N ASP A 546 10.66 0.35 10.59
CA ASP A 546 12.13 0.31 10.73
C ASP A 546 12.89 1.36 9.89
N GLY A 547 12.20 2.05 8.99
CA GLY A 547 12.76 3.11 8.16
C GLY A 547 13.79 2.66 7.12
N PHE A 548 13.89 1.36 6.85
CA PHE A 548 14.90 0.74 5.99
C PHE A 548 16.34 0.96 6.50
N LEU A 549 16.52 1.02 7.82
CA LEU A 549 17.83 1.30 8.44
C LEU A 549 18.71 0.06 8.67
N GLY A 550 18.16 -1.15 8.59
CA GLY A 550 18.81 -2.35 9.13
C GLY A 550 18.52 -2.54 10.62
N LEU A 551 18.35 -3.77 11.05
CA LEU A 551 17.76 -4.09 12.36
C LEU A 551 18.74 -3.95 13.53
N GLU A 552 20.02 -4.18 13.28
CA GLU A 552 21.11 -3.90 14.21
C GLU A 552 21.20 -2.40 14.55
N ASN A 553 20.82 -1.54 13.61
CA ASN A 553 20.79 -0.09 13.81
C ASN A 553 19.62 0.39 14.67
N TRP A 554 18.71 -0.48 15.11
CA TRP A 554 17.65 -0.12 16.06
C TRP A 554 18.03 -0.30 17.53
N LYS A 555 19.17 -0.94 17.84
CA LYS A 555 19.64 -1.12 19.22
C LYS A 555 19.73 0.21 19.98
N GLY A 556 19.10 0.22 21.15
CA GLY A 556 19.07 1.36 22.09
C GLY A 556 18.30 2.60 21.64
N ARG A 557 17.69 2.62 20.45
CA ARG A 557 16.84 3.73 19.99
C ARG A 557 15.41 3.53 20.51
N LEU A 558 14.74 4.63 20.86
CA LEU A 558 13.37 4.63 21.41
C LEU A 558 13.20 3.67 22.61
N SER A 559 14.26 3.50 23.41
CA SER A 559 14.25 2.67 24.62
C SER A 559 13.47 3.35 25.75
N GLY A 560 12.63 2.59 26.46
CA GLY A 560 11.84 3.06 27.61
C GLY A 560 10.34 3.21 27.35
N TYR A 561 9.88 3.06 26.11
CA TYR A 561 8.47 3.13 25.73
C TYR A 561 7.79 1.75 25.81
N ASP A 562 6.89 1.54 26.78
CA ASP A 562 6.22 0.24 26.97
C ASP A 562 5.22 -0.08 25.84
N GLY A 563 5.31 -1.32 25.35
CA GLY A 563 4.49 -1.81 24.25
C GLY A 563 4.67 -1.05 22.95
N LEU A 564 5.80 -0.34 22.76
CA LEU A 564 6.28 0.10 21.46
C LEU A 564 6.91 -1.11 20.73
N VAL A 565 6.66 -1.26 19.43
CA VAL A 565 7.06 -2.43 18.63
C VAL A 565 7.63 -1.97 17.29
N LEU A 566 8.80 -2.49 16.92
CA LEU A 566 9.44 -2.29 15.62
C LEU A 566 8.74 -3.13 14.55
N ASP A 567 8.41 -2.50 13.43
CA ASP A 567 7.71 -3.10 12.29
C ASP A 567 8.67 -3.21 11.11
N VAL A 568 8.90 -4.44 10.66
CA VAL A 568 9.90 -4.76 9.62
C VAL A 568 9.21 -5.35 8.40
N HIS A 569 9.58 -4.90 7.21
CA HIS A 569 9.06 -5.42 5.95
C HIS A 569 10.16 -6.19 5.23
N GLN A 570 9.89 -7.44 4.83
CA GLN A 570 10.92 -8.37 4.34
C GLN A 570 10.61 -8.92 2.95
N TYR A 571 11.47 -8.58 1.99
CA TYR A 571 11.35 -8.97 0.58
C TYR A 571 12.73 -9.16 -0.05
N VAL A 572 12.93 -10.17 -0.91
CA VAL A 572 14.20 -10.41 -1.63
C VAL A 572 14.29 -9.72 -3.00
N ILE A 573 13.22 -9.11 -3.49
CA ILE A 573 13.12 -8.72 -4.91
C ILE A 573 13.50 -7.27 -5.22
N PHE A 574 13.45 -6.36 -4.23
CA PHE A 574 13.51 -4.92 -4.51
C PHE A 574 14.93 -4.37 -4.72
N ASN A 575 15.96 -5.21 -4.70
CA ASN A 575 17.33 -4.86 -5.07
C ASN A 575 18.01 -5.97 -5.91
N ILE A 576 18.97 -5.55 -6.73
CA ILE A 576 19.68 -6.42 -7.69
C ILE A 576 20.57 -7.51 -7.04
N GLY A 577 20.84 -7.43 -5.73
CA GLY A 577 21.68 -8.40 -5.03
C GLY A 577 20.91 -9.61 -4.50
N GLN A 578 19.74 -9.37 -3.91
CA GLN A 578 18.87 -10.46 -3.40
C GLN A 578 18.03 -11.09 -4.51
N ILE A 579 17.57 -10.33 -5.51
CA ILE A 579 16.73 -10.89 -6.59
C ILE A 579 17.52 -11.90 -7.45
N ALA A 580 18.83 -11.68 -7.63
CA ALA A 580 19.73 -12.52 -8.43
C ALA A 580 20.22 -13.81 -7.71
N GLN A 581 19.78 -14.05 -6.47
CA GLN A 581 20.05 -15.31 -5.79
C GLN A 581 19.34 -16.48 -6.49
N THR A 582 19.94 -17.67 -6.44
CA THR A 582 19.26 -18.90 -6.85
C THR A 582 18.06 -19.20 -5.95
N HIS A 583 17.11 -20.00 -6.41
CA HIS A 583 15.98 -20.46 -5.58
C HIS A 583 16.44 -21.12 -4.28
N THR A 584 17.47 -21.97 -4.34
CA THR A 584 18.14 -22.56 -3.17
C THR A 584 18.75 -21.48 -2.26
N GLY A 585 19.38 -20.45 -2.84
CA GLY A 585 19.90 -19.30 -2.11
C GLY A 585 18.83 -18.50 -1.38
N LYS A 586 17.70 -18.19 -2.05
CA LYS A 586 16.54 -17.50 -1.45
C LYS A 586 15.99 -18.28 -0.25
N LEU A 587 15.82 -19.60 -0.39
CA LEU A 587 15.35 -20.48 0.68
C LEU A 587 16.32 -20.53 1.88
N GLN A 588 17.63 -20.63 1.63
CA GLN A 588 18.63 -20.61 2.69
C GLN A 588 18.81 -19.22 3.33
N PHE A 589 18.65 -18.14 2.56
CA PHE A 589 18.62 -16.78 3.08
C PHE A 589 17.43 -16.54 4.00
N ALA A 590 16.27 -17.15 3.73
CA ALA A 590 15.18 -17.15 4.69
C ALA A 590 15.60 -17.86 5.98
N CYS A 591 15.86 -19.16 5.92
CA CYS A 591 16.11 -19.99 7.11
C CYS A 591 17.28 -19.52 7.99
N SER A 592 18.40 -19.09 7.39
CA SER A 592 19.59 -18.68 8.16
C SER A 592 19.73 -17.16 8.28
N GLY A 593 19.48 -16.43 7.19
CA GLY A 593 19.64 -14.98 7.13
C GLY A 593 18.56 -14.24 7.93
N TRP A 594 17.29 -14.41 7.55
CA TRP A 594 16.18 -13.81 8.28
C TRP A 594 16.02 -14.41 9.68
N GLY A 595 16.23 -15.71 9.87
CA GLY A 595 16.21 -16.32 11.20
C GLY A 595 17.19 -15.65 12.18
N THR A 596 18.43 -15.38 11.74
CA THR A 596 19.43 -14.66 12.54
C THR A 596 19.01 -13.21 12.79
N GLN A 597 18.54 -12.49 11.77
CA GLN A 597 18.10 -11.09 11.90
C GLN A 597 16.93 -10.93 12.87
N MET A 598 15.95 -11.84 12.84
CA MET A 598 14.79 -11.82 13.72
C MET A 598 15.18 -12.09 15.18
N ALA A 599 16.00 -13.11 15.42
CA ALA A 599 16.50 -13.42 16.76
C ALA A 599 17.33 -12.27 17.36
N GLN A 600 18.18 -11.61 16.56
CA GLN A 600 18.94 -10.43 16.98
C GLN A 600 18.05 -9.20 17.21
N SER A 601 17.09 -8.94 16.32
CA SER A 601 16.22 -7.77 16.44
C SER A 601 15.30 -7.86 17.66
N ASN A 602 14.79 -9.07 17.96
CA ASN A 602 13.88 -9.36 19.08
C ASN A 602 14.57 -9.34 20.47
N ASP A 603 15.90 -9.41 20.53
CA ASP A 603 16.69 -9.32 21.78
C ASP A 603 17.16 -7.87 22.01
N PRO A 604 16.73 -7.17 23.09
CA PRO A 604 17.14 -5.80 23.37
C PRO A 604 18.64 -5.65 23.73
N THR A 605 19.39 -6.74 23.92
CA THR A 605 20.84 -6.69 24.08
C THR A 605 21.61 -6.66 22.75
N THR A 606 20.99 -7.06 21.64
CA THR A 606 21.62 -7.08 20.30
C THR A 606 20.89 -6.22 19.25
N GLY A 607 19.57 -6.10 19.34
CA GLY A 607 18.71 -5.25 18.51
C GLY A 607 17.75 -4.39 19.34
N PHE A 608 16.51 -4.23 18.88
CA PHE A 608 15.50 -3.35 19.48
C PHE A 608 14.82 -3.94 20.71
N GLY A 609 14.57 -5.25 20.71
CA GLY A 609 13.52 -5.86 21.53
C GLY A 609 12.25 -6.06 20.68
N PRO A 610 11.03 -5.78 21.20
CA PRO A 610 9.75 -6.07 20.53
C PRO A 610 9.71 -5.78 19.02
N THR A 611 9.79 -6.84 18.21
CA THR A 611 9.89 -6.73 16.74
C THR A 611 8.89 -7.66 16.06
N MET A 612 8.24 -7.19 14.99
CA MET A 612 7.31 -7.96 14.17
C MET A 612 7.57 -7.77 12.68
N VAL A 613 7.10 -8.73 11.85
CA VAL A 613 7.15 -8.60 10.39
C VAL A 613 5.77 -8.19 9.86
N GLY A 614 5.58 -6.88 9.61
CA GLY A 614 4.32 -6.31 9.16
C GLY A 614 3.95 -6.64 7.72
N GLU A 615 4.96 -6.94 6.89
CA GLU A 615 4.81 -7.33 5.50
C GLU A 615 5.93 -8.29 5.05
N PHE A 616 5.53 -9.30 4.28
CA PHE A 616 6.40 -10.17 3.48
C PHE A 616 5.56 -10.85 2.38
N GLY A 617 6.20 -11.51 1.42
CA GLY A 617 5.49 -12.32 0.42
C GLY A 617 6.36 -13.46 -0.12
N GLN A 618 5.73 -14.46 -0.74
CA GLN A 618 6.47 -15.55 -1.42
C GLN A 618 7.15 -15.08 -2.73
N ALA A 619 6.83 -13.87 -3.21
CA ALA A 619 7.27 -13.35 -4.49
C ALA A 619 8.80 -13.30 -4.59
N ASP A 620 9.32 -13.98 -5.59
CA ASP A 620 10.74 -14.25 -5.79
C ASP A 620 11.33 -13.49 -6.99
N THR A 621 10.47 -12.85 -7.77
CA THR A 621 10.78 -11.91 -8.87
C THR A 621 9.99 -10.60 -8.69
N ASP A 622 10.42 -9.51 -9.32
CA ASP A 622 9.66 -8.25 -9.38
C ASP A 622 8.84 -8.11 -10.68
N CYS A 623 8.37 -9.25 -11.20
CA CYS A 623 7.71 -9.39 -12.50
C CYS A 623 6.27 -8.88 -12.58
N VAL A 624 5.58 -8.72 -11.45
CA VAL A 624 4.14 -8.43 -11.43
C VAL A 624 3.85 -7.04 -12.00
N PRO A 625 2.90 -6.91 -12.95
CA PRO A 625 2.56 -5.63 -13.56
C PRO A 625 2.28 -4.53 -12.54
N TYR A 626 2.93 -3.39 -12.74
CA TYR A 626 2.81 -2.17 -11.92
C TYR A 626 3.34 -2.25 -10.47
N LEU A 627 3.96 -3.36 -10.05
CA LEU A 627 4.64 -3.46 -8.76
C LEU A 627 5.69 -2.34 -8.59
N ASN A 628 6.43 -2.02 -9.66
CA ASN A 628 7.39 -0.92 -9.72
C ASN A 628 6.77 0.43 -10.16
N ASN A 629 5.52 0.70 -9.80
CA ASN A 629 4.64 1.80 -10.28
C ASN A 629 4.06 1.55 -11.70
N VAL A 630 2.96 2.26 -12.00
CA VAL A 630 2.20 2.09 -13.24
C VAL A 630 3.06 2.36 -14.48
N GLY A 631 3.10 1.34 -15.35
CA GLY A 631 3.77 1.42 -16.64
C GLY A 631 5.30 1.29 -16.62
N THR A 632 5.92 1.11 -15.46
CA THR A 632 7.33 0.70 -15.27
C THR A 632 7.50 -0.82 -15.49
N GLY A 633 8.69 -1.28 -15.87
CA GLY A 633 9.06 -2.70 -15.97
C GLY A 633 9.65 -3.30 -14.68
N SER A 634 10.42 -4.38 -14.82
CA SER A 634 11.03 -5.17 -13.75
C SER A 634 12.57 -5.08 -13.75
N ARG A 635 13.20 -5.31 -12.59
CA ARG A 635 14.64 -5.60 -12.48
C ARG A 635 14.94 -6.93 -13.17
N TRP A 636 14.04 -7.91 -13.00
CA TRP A 636 14.15 -9.27 -13.53
C TRP A 636 14.53 -9.29 -15.02
N GLU A 637 13.76 -8.61 -15.86
CA GLU A 637 13.97 -8.53 -17.32
C GLU A 637 14.91 -7.37 -17.73
N GLY A 638 15.34 -6.53 -16.78
CA GLY A 638 16.19 -5.39 -17.08
C GLY A 638 15.48 -4.27 -17.85
N ASN A 639 14.19 -4.06 -17.59
CA ASN A 639 13.36 -3.03 -18.22
C ASN A 639 12.73 -2.04 -17.21
N LEU A 640 13.25 -1.99 -15.98
CA LEU A 640 12.95 -1.00 -14.95
C LEU A 640 13.53 0.38 -15.30
N ILE A 641 12.74 1.25 -15.93
CA ILE A 641 13.13 2.63 -16.26
C ILE A 641 12.45 3.63 -15.33
N PHE A 642 13.24 4.43 -14.60
CA PHE A 642 12.77 5.53 -13.78
C PHE A 642 13.23 6.91 -14.32
N PRO A 643 12.58 8.02 -13.92
CA PRO A 643 13.02 9.38 -14.27
C PRO A 643 14.43 9.74 -13.76
N ASP A 644 14.93 9.04 -12.74
CA ASP A 644 16.35 9.05 -12.38
C ASP A 644 17.04 7.83 -13.02
N PRO A 645 17.97 8.04 -13.97
CA PRO A 645 18.71 6.94 -14.59
C PRO A 645 19.57 6.14 -13.62
N SER A 646 19.95 6.70 -12.47
CA SER A 646 20.75 5.99 -11.45
C SER A 646 19.93 5.03 -10.58
N ALA A 647 18.60 5.12 -10.62
CA ALA A 647 17.69 4.14 -10.02
C ALA A 647 17.18 3.09 -11.03
N SER A 648 17.49 3.25 -12.32
CA SER A 648 17.00 2.37 -13.40
C SER A 648 17.87 1.12 -13.52
N VAL A 649 17.25 -0.01 -13.88
CA VAL A 649 17.94 -1.28 -14.13
C VAL A 649 17.66 -1.70 -15.57
N THR A 650 18.69 -1.58 -16.41
CA THR A 650 18.65 -1.79 -17.88
C THR A 650 19.34 -3.09 -18.32
N THR A 651 19.54 -4.02 -17.38
CA THR A 651 20.18 -5.33 -17.59
C THR A 651 19.42 -6.37 -16.76
N PRO A 652 19.12 -7.56 -17.30
CA PRO A 652 18.35 -8.57 -16.57
C PRO A 652 19.01 -8.98 -15.25
N SER A 653 18.19 -9.24 -14.22
CA SER A 653 18.64 -9.44 -12.83
C SER A 653 18.34 -10.83 -12.25
N CYS A 654 17.90 -11.79 -13.06
CA CYS A 654 17.87 -13.19 -12.64
C CYS A 654 19.28 -13.78 -12.51
N HIS A 655 19.39 -15.01 -12.01
CA HIS A 655 20.70 -15.65 -11.83
C HIS A 655 21.43 -15.78 -13.17
N GLY A 656 22.71 -15.40 -13.21
CA GLY A 656 23.50 -15.34 -14.45
C GLY A 656 23.16 -14.20 -15.41
N GLY A 657 22.07 -13.44 -15.17
CA GLY A 657 21.74 -12.21 -15.91
C GLY A 657 21.35 -12.40 -17.39
N VAL A 658 20.93 -13.60 -17.80
CA VAL A 658 20.60 -13.93 -19.20
C VAL A 658 19.28 -14.69 -19.30
N ASN A 659 18.53 -14.46 -20.38
CA ASN A 659 17.25 -15.10 -20.69
C ASN A 659 16.17 -15.00 -19.58
N CYS A 660 16.29 -14.03 -18.67
CA CYS A 660 15.29 -13.78 -17.64
C CYS A 660 13.93 -13.42 -18.30
N SER A 661 12.86 -14.09 -17.88
CA SER A 661 11.50 -13.85 -18.40
C SER A 661 10.49 -13.81 -17.26
N CYS A 662 9.49 -12.93 -17.37
CA CYS A 662 8.33 -12.88 -16.50
C CYS A 662 7.16 -13.78 -16.93
N ASP A 663 7.29 -14.57 -18.00
CA ASP A 663 6.20 -15.40 -18.57
C ASP A 663 5.68 -16.49 -17.61
N VAL A 664 6.56 -17.04 -16.75
CA VAL A 664 6.17 -18.05 -15.76
C VAL A 664 5.62 -17.44 -14.47
N PRO A 665 6.26 -16.48 -13.78
CA PRO A 665 5.72 -15.91 -12.54
C PRO A 665 4.42 -15.12 -12.74
N ASN A 666 4.21 -14.51 -13.91
CA ASN A 666 2.91 -13.92 -14.31
C ASN A 666 1.98 -14.94 -15.01
N GLY A 667 2.42 -16.18 -15.17
CA GLY A 667 1.71 -17.25 -15.86
C GLY A 667 0.59 -17.88 -15.04
N ASP A 668 -0.22 -18.69 -15.72
CA ASP A 668 -1.26 -19.51 -15.10
C ASP A 668 -0.67 -20.51 -14.09
N PRO A 669 -1.02 -20.44 -12.79
CA PRO A 669 -0.45 -21.30 -11.77
C PRO A 669 -0.85 -22.77 -11.88
N ALA A 670 -1.81 -23.13 -12.76
CA ALA A 670 -2.04 -24.53 -13.13
C ALA A 670 -0.93 -25.10 -14.01
N LYS A 671 -0.06 -24.25 -14.58
CA LYS A 671 1.05 -24.62 -15.48
C LYS A 671 2.44 -24.49 -14.84
N TRP A 672 2.54 -23.95 -13.62
CA TRP A 672 3.79 -23.94 -12.85
C TRP A 672 4.26 -25.36 -12.58
N SER A 673 5.57 -25.59 -12.69
CA SER A 673 6.17 -26.91 -12.42
C SER A 673 6.00 -27.32 -10.96
N ALA A 674 6.00 -28.63 -10.69
CA ALA A 674 5.95 -29.13 -9.30
C ALA A 674 7.11 -28.59 -8.45
N LEU A 675 8.31 -28.48 -9.03
CA LEU A 675 9.49 -27.91 -8.37
C LEU A 675 9.30 -26.43 -8.00
N TYR A 676 8.68 -25.62 -8.89
CA TYR A 676 8.49 -24.20 -8.62
C TYR A 676 7.44 -23.97 -7.52
N LYS A 677 6.39 -24.79 -7.47
CA LYS A 677 5.43 -24.79 -6.36
C LYS A 677 6.05 -25.24 -5.04
N ASP A 678 6.85 -26.30 -5.08
CA ASP A 678 7.61 -26.82 -3.93
C ASP A 678 8.59 -25.77 -3.37
N PHE A 679 9.30 -25.05 -4.25
CA PHE A 679 10.11 -23.90 -3.86
C PHE A 679 9.28 -22.79 -3.20
N LEU A 680 8.23 -22.30 -3.86
CA LEU A 680 7.43 -21.18 -3.33
C LEU A 680 6.80 -21.51 -1.97
N LEU A 681 6.30 -22.75 -1.80
CA LEU A 681 5.76 -23.24 -0.53
C LEU A 681 6.85 -23.28 0.56
N LYS A 682 8.00 -23.90 0.30
CA LYS A 682 9.08 -23.99 1.28
C LYS A 682 9.68 -22.62 1.61
N PHE A 683 9.76 -21.71 0.63
CA PHE A 683 10.20 -20.33 0.83
C PHE A 683 9.21 -19.51 1.67
N ALA A 684 7.91 -19.77 1.56
CA ALA A 684 6.91 -19.20 2.45
C ALA A 684 6.99 -19.81 3.87
N GLU A 685 7.05 -21.14 4.00
CA GLU A 685 7.14 -21.83 5.30
C GLU A 685 8.45 -21.46 6.06
N ALA A 686 9.58 -21.32 5.36
CA ALA A 686 10.86 -20.85 5.90
C ALA A 686 10.84 -19.38 6.39
N GLN A 687 10.18 -18.50 5.63
CA GLN A 687 9.93 -17.11 6.03
C GLN A 687 9.10 -17.08 7.31
N MET A 688 7.97 -17.79 7.32
CA MET A 688 7.10 -17.89 8.49
C MET A 688 7.81 -18.51 9.70
N GLU A 689 8.81 -19.38 9.56
CA GLU A 689 9.59 -19.89 10.71
C GLU A 689 10.50 -18.80 11.27
N SER A 690 11.27 -18.18 10.39
CA SER A 690 12.23 -17.14 10.72
C SER A 690 11.57 -15.97 11.43
N PHE A 691 10.39 -15.55 10.98
CA PHE A 691 9.64 -14.44 11.56
C PHE A 691 8.92 -14.81 12.88
N GLU A 692 8.72 -16.11 13.16
CA GLU A 692 8.20 -16.59 14.45
C GLU A 692 9.27 -16.68 15.55
N LEU A 693 10.56 -16.44 15.24
CA LEU A 693 11.60 -16.12 16.23
C LEU A 693 11.48 -14.69 16.80
N ALA A 694 10.69 -13.85 16.14
CA ALA A 694 10.27 -12.53 16.60
C ALA A 694 8.85 -12.59 17.18
N TRP A 695 8.01 -11.55 17.01
CA TRP A 695 6.61 -11.59 17.44
C TRP A 695 5.66 -12.26 16.43
N GLY A 696 6.17 -12.80 15.32
CA GLY A 696 5.38 -13.32 14.21
C GLY A 696 5.19 -12.31 13.07
N TRP A 697 4.25 -12.61 12.17
CA TRP A 697 4.23 -12.09 10.81
C TRP A 697 2.83 -11.74 10.28
N MET A 698 2.80 -10.90 9.24
CA MET A 698 1.62 -10.54 8.47
C MET A 698 1.93 -10.58 6.96
N TYR A 699 1.29 -11.50 6.22
CA TYR A 699 1.55 -11.69 4.79
C TYR A 699 0.95 -10.55 3.94
N TRP A 700 1.67 -10.08 2.92
CA TRP A 700 1.25 -9.05 1.99
C TRP A 700 0.88 -9.68 0.63
N THR A 701 -0.40 -9.79 0.26
CA THR A 701 -1.66 -9.40 0.93
C THR A 701 -2.64 -10.59 0.94
N TRP A 702 -3.83 -10.45 1.55
CA TRP A 702 -4.85 -11.51 1.53
C TRP A 702 -5.26 -11.91 0.11
N ASP A 703 -5.63 -10.93 -0.73
CA ASP A 703 -5.95 -11.17 -2.13
C ASP A 703 -5.64 -9.96 -3.03
N THR A 704 -5.47 -10.24 -4.31
CA THR A 704 -5.21 -9.31 -5.42
C THR A 704 -6.23 -9.56 -6.53
N GLU A 705 -6.29 -8.77 -7.60
CA GLU A 705 -7.08 -9.17 -8.77
C GLU A 705 -6.42 -10.38 -9.47
N ASP A 706 -5.21 -10.20 -10.02
CA ASP A 706 -4.54 -11.21 -10.85
C ASP A 706 -3.22 -11.77 -10.27
N ALA A 707 -2.57 -11.06 -9.34
CA ALA A 707 -1.20 -11.34 -8.91
C ALA A 707 -1.11 -12.48 -7.86
N VAL A 708 -0.97 -13.72 -8.32
CA VAL A 708 -0.98 -14.94 -7.49
C VAL A 708 0.08 -14.93 -6.38
N GLN A 709 1.35 -14.61 -6.69
CA GLN A 709 2.44 -14.59 -5.70
C GLN A 709 2.26 -13.55 -4.57
N TRP A 710 1.29 -12.64 -4.69
CA TRP A 710 0.99 -11.58 -3.73
C TRP A 710 -0.39 -11.74 -3.07
N SER A 711 -1.06 -12.87 -3.32
CA SER A 711 -2.37 -13.18 -2.75
C SER A 711 -2.26 -14.45 -1.92
N TYR A 712 -2.49 -14.33 -0.62
CA TYR A 712 -2.56 -15.48 0.28
C TYR A 712 -3.62 -16.48 -0.21
N LYS A 713 -4.82 -15.97 -0.54
CA LYS A 713 -5.94 -16.75 -1.05
C LYS A 713 -5.60 -17.53 -2.34
N LYS A 714 -4.93 -16.90 -3.31
CA LYS A 714 -4.55 -17.54 -4.57
C LYS A 714 -3.34 -18.45 -4.42
N GLY A 715 -2.37 -18.12 -3.56
CA GLY A 715 -1.23 -19.00 -3.26
C GLY A 715 -1.66 -20.30 -2.58
N VAL A 716 -2.60 -20.22 -1.63
CA VAL A 716 -3.25 -21.40 -1.01
C VAL A 716 -3.95 -22.25 -2.08
N ALA A 717 -4.75 -21.63 -2.96
CA ALA A 717 -5.43 -22.34 -4.05
C ALA A 717 -4.47 -22.90 -5.14
N ALA A 718 -3.30 -22.28 -5.32
CA ALA A 718 -2.27 -22.72 -6.25
C ALA A 718 -1.40 -23.87 -5.70
N GLY A 719 -1.42 -24.11 -4.39
CA GLY A 719 -0.54 -25.06 -3.70
C GLY A 719 0.87 -24.50 -3.41
N THR A 720 1.01 -23.18 -3.23
CA THR A 720 2.28 -22.50 -2.90
C THR A 720 2.29 -21.85 -1.52
N LEU A 721 1.20 -21.94 -0.76
CA LEU A 721 1.12 -21.51 0.64
C LEU A 721 0.45 -22.60 1.48
N PRO A 722 0.78 -22.71 2.79
CA PRO A 722 0.15 -23.67 3.68
C PRO A 722 -1.36 -23.42 3.76
N GLN A 723 -2.16 -24.50 3.73
CA GLN A 723 -3.63 -24.40 3.77
C GLN A 723 -4.15 -23.83 5.10
N ILE A 724 -3.39 -24.05 6.18
CA ILE A 724 -3.66 -23.60 7.54
C ILE A 724 -2.39 -22.94 8.04
N ALA A 725 -2.43 -21.64 8.38
CA ALA A 725 -1.26 -20.81 8.66
C ALA A 725 -0.33 -21.31 9.79
N TYR A 726 -0.82 -22.16 10.68
CA TYR A 726 -0.07 -22.76 11.80
C TYR A 726 0.35 -24.21 11.57
N GLU A 727 0.05 -24.79 10.40
CA GLU A 727 0.45 -26.15 10.00
C GLU A 727 1.40 -26.04 8.80
N ARG A 728 2.49 -26.81 8.80
CA ARG A 728 3.55 -26.70 7.80
C ARG A 728 4.18 -28.04 7.48
N ASN A 729 4.73 -28.17 6.28
CA ASN A 729 5.34 -29.40 5.78
C ASN A 729 6.88 -29.34 5.75
N PHE A 730 7.45 -28.15 5.66
CA PHE A 730 8.89 -27.89 5.72
C PHE A 730 9.24 -27.02 6.93
N THR A 731 10.37 -27.33 7.55
CA THR A 731 11.04 -26.53 8.58
C THR A 731 12.46 -26.17 8.18
N CYS A 732 13.02 -25.13 8.77
CA CYS A 732 14.41 -24.75 8.57
C CYS A 732 15.43 -25.70 9.24
N SER A 733 14.96 -26.80 9.84
CA SER A 733 15.79 -27.95 10.24
C SER A 733 15.89 -29.04 9.18
N ASP A 734 15.04 -29.02 8.15
CA ASP A 734 15.02 -30.00 7.07
C ASP A 734 16.12 -29.73 6.02
N PRO A 735 16.56 -30.75 5.25
CA PRO A 735 17.51 -30.57 4.16
C PRO A 735 16.97 -29.63 3.07
N ILE A 736 17.62 -28.47 2.90
CA ILE A 736 17.29 -27.50 1.85
C ILE A 736 17.55 -28.12 0.46
N PRO A 737 16.57 -28.17 -0.45
CA PRO A 737 16.77 -28.72 -1.78
C PRO A 737 17.65 -27.82 -2.68
N ASP A 738 18.56 -28.44 -3.43
CA ASP A 738 19.24 -27.77 -4.55
C ASP A 738 18.35 -27.82 -5.80
N TYR A 739 17.60 -26.74 -6.04
CA TYR A 739 16.66 -26.63 -7.15
C TYR A 739 17.36 -26.58 -8.51
N GLY A 740 18.59 -26.09 -8.57
CA GLY A 740 19.41 -26.10 -9.79
C GLY A 740 19.80 -27.53 -10.18
N ILE A 741 20.23 -28.35 -9.22
CA ILE A 741 20.51 -29.78 -9.42
C ILE A 741 19.23 -30.56 -9.75
N LEU A 742 18.09 -30.19 -9.17
CA LEU A 742 16.78 -30.75 -9.51
C LEU A 742 16.26 -30.30 -10.90
N GLY A 743 16.97 -29.41 -11.61
CA GLY A 743 16.66 -29.00 -12.97
C GLY A 743 15.64 -27.86 -13.08
N MET A 744 15.42 -27.09 -12.01
CA MET A 744 14.60 -25.88 -12.06
C MET A 744 15.41 -24.70 -12.64
N PRO A 745 14.92 -24.01 -13.69
CA PRO A 745 15.61 -22.85 -14.25
C PRO A 745 15.64 -21.66 -13.30
N GLU A 746 16.79 -21.01 -13.16
CA GLU A 746 17.01 -19.81 -12.34
C GLU A 746 16.69 -18.49 -13.10
N THR A 747 15.79 -18.56 -14.10
CA THR A 747 15.54 -17.50 -15.10
C THR A 747 14.09 -17.01 -15.14
N PHE A 748 13.20 -17.58 -14.32
CA PHE A 748 11.83 -17.12 -14.12
C PHE A 748 11.45 -17.22 -12.64
#